data_AF-A0A9P4TH10-F1
#
_entry.id   AF-A0A9P4TH10-F1
#
_cell.length_a   1.000
_cell.length_b   1.000
_cell.length_c   1.000
_cell.angle_alpha   90.00
_cell.angle_beta   90.00
_cell.angle_gamma   90.00
#
_symmetry.space_group_name_H-M   'P 1'
#
loop_
_entity.id
_entity.type
_entity.pdbx_description
1 polymer ?
#
loop_
_entity_poly.entity_id
_entity_poly.type
_entity_poly.pdbx_seq_one_letter_code
_entity_poly.pdbx_strand_id
1 'polypeptide(L)'
;MGSDYALVHVKYTIPPAVLLTLLYRPLWSKLDTYRVGFLITVAVTATIPWDSYLIRTGIWSYPSHVILGPTLYDIPLEEVFFFVIQTYNTSLLYLLLSKPTYQPTYLRAATPSSPAPWKYQKWAGQVFVSAAIAYGWYCVKANVTGTYTGLILVWAGPVLLGLWSLAYQFILGLPLSSTALPIWLPTVYLWIVDTLALRRGTWVISAGTKHGIHLWEGLEIEEALFFLATNTLIVFGLLAFDNALAILHTFPSLFPDPAPQLPSPLVLMQALFVSPKKYDDARLEGLREAVHRLKRKSRSFYLASSTFQGLLRTDLLLLYSFCRVADDLVDNASTAAEAKEWIALLNRFLDLAYSGPKSRPALIKLVHERFPVDTRSALVQLPIEKLSRKPLQDLLLGFDMDLAFDTASPPITNEEDLILYSERVAGTVAQMCIELIFRTYDTTLTRAEQREVEQAGNSMGVALQYVNIARDIAVDAKIGRVYLPTTWLSEAGLTQEQVLKEPSGPRIESIRNRLLDNAFKLYDGSKHSIEHLPSEAAGPIRVAVESYMEIGRTLRQEGYVVKAGRATVPKWRRLLVAWQTLNQTGKSRYPVDAFFRPSTAGRRRRDGRSTSRRSKSHYKKLLWFKQPFPDNYTDEKTFLDHLQRNPRLQPYEFWSLMADTTIIVQHLASVAIFCCCFVAIIQGNVSPLSVVGLATLCTVLAWILWDRWQGQILRTADSTDAKLPSTGEESDSRMESEAILSPPPRYQQRISTIKSAVLIYGALLGLSPILKSLTKSTTSDSIWAISTWLLMMNVAFFDYSSGPGAQLPASISTNSAMMASTVLASRLPSTAHVFSLTLFSIEVFGLFPIFRRELRARSWRGHLTLTIVLVMAAWGGIFVTLTGGGKGAFIVGVVLGSFLTFLVME
;
A
#
# COMPACT_ATOMS: atom_id res chain seq x y z
N MET A 1 -6.49 -33.56 28.99
CA MET A 1 -6.14 -33.08 27.64
C MET A 1 -5.29 -31.84 27.83
N GLY A 2 -4.15 -31.74 27.15
CA GLY A 2 -3.29 -30.57 27.21
C GLY A 2 -3.89 -29.40 26.45
N SER A 3 -4.75 -28.65 27.13
CA SER A 3 -5.42 -27.48 26.56
C SER A 3 -5.11 -26.20 27.32
N ASP A 4 -4.25 -26.26 28.34
CA ASP A 4 -4.03 -25.12 29.24
C ASP A 4 -3.39 -23.94 28.49
N TYR A 5 -2.45 -24.20 27.57
CA TYR A 5 -1.89 -23.12 26.75
C TYR A 5 -2.94 -22.54 25.78
N ALA A 6 -3.68 -23.40 25.08
CA ALA A 6 -4.79 -22.95 24.23
C ALA A 6 -5.85 -22.13 25.02
N LEU A 7 -6.10 -22.48 26.28
CA LEU A 7 -7.03 -21.78 27.16
C LEU A 7 -6.54 -20.37 27.54
N VAL A 8 -5.21 -20.16 27.65
CA VAL A 8 -4.62 -18.82 27.83
C VAL A 8 -5.02 -17.93 26.67
N HIS A 9 -4.93 -18.43 25.42
CA HIS A 9 -5.34 -17.64 24.26
C HIS A 9 -6.83 -17.32 24.24
N VAL A 10 -7.68 -18.32 24.48
CA VAL A 10 -9.14 -18.15 24.52
C VAL A 10 -9.56 -17.13 25.57
N LYS A 11 -8.88 -17.09 26.73
CA LYS A 11 -9.22 -16.17 27.82
C LYS A 11 -8.60 -14.79 27.66
N TYR A 12 -7.38 -14.68 27.13
CA TYR A 12 -6.59 -13.45 27.25
C TYR A 12 -6.15 -12.84 25.92
N THR A 13 -5.83 -13.61 24.87
CA THR A 13 -5.32 -12.99 23.62
C THR A 13 -6.39 -12.83 22.54
N ILE A 14 -7.34 -13.77 22.46
CA ILE A 14 -8.44 -13.74 21.48
C ILE A 14 -9.50 -12.68 21.82
N PRO A 15 -9.95 -12.49 23.09
CA PRO A 15 -10.97 -11.49 23.39
C PRO A 15 -10.55 -10.05 23.05
N PRO A 16 -9.32 -9.59 23.36
CA PRO A 16 -8.82 -8.30 22.87
C PRO A 16 -8.78 -8.23 21.35
N ALA A 17 -8.40 -9.30 20.65
CA ALA A 17 -8.39 -9.33 19.20
C ALA A 17 -9.79 -9.10 18.64
N VAL A 18 -10.79 -9.85 19.11
CA VAL A 18 -12.18 -9.67 18.71
C VAL A 18 -12.66 -8.26 18.99
N LEU A 19 -12.39 -7.71 20.18
CA LEU A 19 -12.80 -6.36 20.55
C LEU A 19 -12.16 -5.31 19.64
N LEU A 20 -10.84 -5.36 19.44
CA LEU A 20 -10.11 -4.44 18.57
C LEU A 20 -10.56 -4.55 17.12
N THR A 21 -10.81 -5.77 16.62
CA THR A 21 -11.39 -5.98 15.28
C THR A 21 -12.75 -5.33 15.17
N LEU A 22 -13.66 -5.51 16.14
CA LEU A 22 -14.99 -4.90 16.11
C LEU A 22 -14.93 -3.37 16.15
N LEU A 23 -14.04 -2.80 16.95
CA LEU A 23 -13.83 -1.35 17.04
C LEU A 23 -13.26 -0.78 15.74
N TYR A 24 -12.29 -1.46 15.14
CA TYR A 24 -11.55 -0.98 13.98
C TYR A 24 -12.18 -1.36 12.62
N ARG A 25 -13.04 -2.39 12.57
CA ARG A 25 -13.76 -2.87 11.39
C ARG A 25 -14.30 -1.78 10.46
N PRO A 26 -15.00 -0.72 10.93
CA PRO A 26 -15.51 0.34 10.05
C PRO A 26 -14.44 1.12 9.28
N LEU A 27 -13.19 1.10 9.77
CA LEU A 27 -12.06 1.84 9.21
C LEU A 27 -11.10 0.94 8.41
N TRP A 28 -11.42 -0.34 8.32
CA TRP A 28 -10.55 -1.37 7.75
C TRP A 28 -10.40 -1.18 6.23
N SER A 29 -9.17 -1.06 5.75
CA SER A 29 -8.85 -0.97 4.32
C SER A 29 -8.04 -2.16 3.81
N LYS A 30 -7.96 -2.32 2.48
CA LYS A 30 -7.08 -3.31 1.83
C LYS A 30 -5.61 -3.13 2.23
N LEU A 31 -5.18 -1.87 2.35
CA LEU A 31 -3.83 -1.52 2.79
C LEU A 31 -3.58 -1.95 4.24
N ASP A 32 -4.57 -1.84 5.12
CA ASP A 32 -4.47 -2.30 6.50
C ASP A 32 -4.35 -3.84 6.56
N THR A 33 -5.13 -4.58 5.75
CA THR A 33 -4.95 -6.05 5.61
C THR A 33 -3.53 -6.40 5.18
N TYR A 34 -3.02 -5.73 4.14
CA TYR A 34 -1.68 -5.96 3.63
C TYR A 34 -0.62 -5.67 4.69
N ARG A 35 -0.73 -4.53 5.38
CA ARG A 35 0.20 -4.12 6.44
C ARG A 35 0.23 -5.14 7.59
N VAL A 36 -0.93 -5.53 8.11
CA VAL A 36 -1.02 -6.49 9.24
C VAL A 36 -0.54 -7.87 8.81
N GLY A 37 -0.95 -8.35 7.62
CA GLY A 37 -0.50 -9.64 7.09
C GLY A 37 1.01 -9.67 6.82
N PHE A 38 1.57 -8.59 6.31
CA PHE A 38 3.01 -8.43 6.10
C PHE A 38 3.76 -8.51 7.43
N LEU A 39 3.33 -7.77 8.46
CA LEU A 39 3.96 -7.80 9.78
C LEU A 39 3.84 -9.17 10.46
N ILE A 40 2.70 -9.84 10.38
CA ILE A 40 2.52 -11.22 10.90
C ILE A 40 3.49 -12.17 10.21
N THR A 41 3.62 -12.08 8.87
CA THR A 41 4.53 -12.93 8.10
C THR A 41 5.97 -12.71 8.54
N VAL A 42 6.40 -11.46 8.71
CA VAL A 42 7.74 -11.12 9.20
C VAL A 42 7.95 -11.62 10.63
N ALA A 43 6.99 -11.42 11.52
CA ALA A 43 7.10 -11.84 12.92
C ALA A 43 7.24 -13.37 13.05
N VAL A 44 6.37 -14.14 12.39
CA VAL A 44 6.40 -15.62 12.43
C VAL A 44 7.68 -16.16 11.79
N THR A 45 8.07 -15.64 10.62
CA THR A 45 9.29 -16.12 9.95
C THR A 45 10.57 -15.79 10.72
N ALA A 46 10.62 -14.64 11.41
CA ALA A 46 11.77 -14.22 12.20
C ALA A 46 11.92 -14.96 13.55
N THR A 47 10.83 -15.51 14.09
CA THR A 47 10.79 -16.15 15.42
C THR A 47 11.06 -17.65 15.35
N ILE A 48 10.61 -18.34 14.29
CA ILE A 48 10.80 -19.80 14.12
C ILE A 48 12.25 -20.28 14.39
N PRO A 49 13.31 -19.68 13.81
CA PRO A 49 14.67 -20.17 14.06
C PRO A 49 15.13 -19.96 15.51
N TRP A 50 14.66 -18.89 16.15
CA TRP A 50 15.03 -18.50 17.50
C TRP A 50 14.30 -19.37 18.54
N ASP A 51 12.98 -19.54 18.41
CA ASP A 51 12.20 -20.42 19.29
C ASP A 51 12.66 -21.88 19.21
N SER A 52 12.87 -22.39 18.00
CA SER A 52 13.33 -23.76 17.80
C SER A 52 14.70 -23.97 18.48
N TYR A 53 15.58 -22.97 18.45
CA TYR A 53 16.85 -23.01 19.17
C TYR A 53 16.66 -23.04 20.69
N LEU A 54 15.79 -22.18 21.24
CA LEU A 54 15.53 -22.13 22.69
C LEU A 54 14.95 -23.46 23.22
N ILE A 55 14.06 -24.08 22.45
CA ILE A 55 13.44 -25.35 22.84
C ILE A 55 14.47 -26.48 22.79
N ARG A 56 15.27 -26.56 21.72
CA ARG A 56 16.30 -27.61 21.55
C ARG A 56 17.44 -27.52 22.55
N THR A 57 17.74 -26.33 23.02
CA THR A 57 18.77 -26.10 24.04
C THR A 57 18.25 -26.23 25.46
N GLY A 58 16.96 -26.55 25.64
CA GLY A 58 16.33 -26.72 26.94
C GLY A 58 16.21 -25.41 27.73
N ILE A 59 16.40 -24.25 27.08
CA ILE A 59 16.18 -22.94 27.70
C ILE A 59 14.68 -22.74 27.91
N TRP A 60 13.89 -23.13 26.91
CA TRP A 60 12.43 -23.09 26.95
C TRP A 60 11.86 -24.50 26.87
N SER A 61 10.88 -24.82 27.70
CA SER A 61 10.23 -26.13 27.70
C SER A 61 8.72 -26.01 27.93
N TYR A 62 7.99 -26.91 27.26
CA TYR A 62 6.55 -27.03 27.36
C TYR A 62 6.20 -28.43 27.86
N PRO A 63 5.52 -28.56 29.01
CA PRO A 63 5.05 -29.86 29.47
C PRO A 63 4.10 -30.49 28.44
N SER A 64 4.30 -31.77 28.10
CA SER A 64 3.46 -32.45 27.08
C SER A 64 1.97 -32.52 27.45
N HIS A 65 1.64 -32.35 28.74
CA HIS A 65 0.27 -32.35 29.24
C HIS A 65 -0.42 -30.99 29.20
N VAL A 66 0.24 -29.90 28.77
CA VAL A 66 -0.37 -28.55 28.67
C VAL A 66 -0.58 -28.07 27.23
N ILE A 67 0.06 -28.72 26.25
CA ILE A 67 -0.05 -28.45 24.81
C ILE A 67 -0.97 -29.44 24.10
N LEU A 68 -1.59 -29.02 23.00
CA LEU A 68 -2.56 -29.80 22.22
C LEU A 68 -1.92 -30.94 21.42
N GLY A 69 -0.59 -30.93 21.26
CA GLY A 69 0.19 -31.99 20.60
C GLY A 69 0.85 -31.66 19.25
N PRO A 70 0.29 -30.84 18.34
CA PRO A 70 0.96 -30.55 17.08
C PRO A 70 2.09 -29.52 17.26
N THR A 71 3.25 -29.80 16.65
CA THR A 71 4.44 -28.94 16.70
C THR A 71 4.97 -28.63 15.31
N LEU A 72 5.53 -27.43 15.12
CA LEU A 72 6.25 -27.00 13.93
C LEU A 72 7.73 -26.78 14.31
N TYR A 73 8.65 -27.60 13.82
CA TYR A 73 10.08 -27.55 14.21
C TYR A 73 10.31 -27.57 15.73
N ASP A 74 9.60 -28.45 16.43
CA ASP A 74 9.60 -28.61 17.91
C ASP A 74 8.86 -27.49 18.68
N ILE A 75 8.32 -26.49 17.99
CA ILE A 75 7.55 -25.38 18.57
C ILE A 75 6.06 -25.76 18.62
N PRO A 76 5.38 -25.69 19.78
CA PRO A 76 3.93 -25.89 19.86
C PRO A 76 3.16 -24.93 18.93
N LEU A 77 2.09 -25.40 18.29
CA LEU A 77 1.28 -24.52 17.41
C LEU A 77 0.67 -23.33 18.16
N GLU A 78 0.40 -23.49 19.46
CA GLU A 78 -0.05 -22.42 20.35
C GLU A 78 0.97 -21.28 20.43
N GLU A 79 2.27 -21.60 20.50
CA GLU A 79 3.33 -20.60 20.49
C GLU A 79 3.43 -19.89 19.14
N VAL A 80 3.33 -20.63 18.03
CA VAL A 80 3.26 -20.01 16.70
C VAL A 80 2.05 -19.08 16.59
N PHE A 81 0.90 -19.49 17.16
CA PHE A 81 -0.30 -18.68 17.23
C PHE A 81 -0.12 -17.44 18.12
N PHE A 82 0.64 -17.54 19.21
CA PHE A 82 0.98 -16.40 20.07
C PHE A 82 1.60 -15.25 19.27
N PHE A 83 2.61 -15.52 18.44
CA PHE A 83 3.23 -14.49 17.60
C PHE A 83 2.25 -13.89 16.58
N VAL A 84 1.33 -14.69 16.03
CA VAL A 84 0.27 -14.19 15.14
C VAL A 84 -0.66 -13.26 15.88
N ILE A 85 -1.23 -13.69 17.02
CA ILE A 85 -2.27 -12.95 17.74
C ILE A 85 -1.72 -11.73 18.47
N GLN A 86 -0.48 -11.79 19.00
CA GLN A 86 0.21 -10.62 19.55
C GLN A 86 0.42 -9.57 18.46
N THR A 87 0.99 -9.96 17.32
CA THR A 87 1.25 -9.05 16.21
C THR A 87 -0.06 -8.42 15.72
N TYR A 88 -1.12 -9.21 15.61
CA TYR A 88 -2.45 -8.73 15.25
C TYR A 88 -2.99 -7.69 16.24
N ASN A 89 -3.01 -8.02 17.55
CA ASN A 89 -3.51 -7.13 18.61
C ASN A 89 -2.75 -5.80 18.66
N THR A 90 -1.43 -5.87 18.71
CA THR A 90 -0.57 -4.69 18.77
C THR A 90 -0.73 -3.84 17.49
N SER A 91 -0.87 -4.48 16.32
CA SER A 91 -1.12 -3.77 15.08
C SER A 91 -2.46 -3.06 15.05
N LEU A 92 -3.55 -3.71 15.48
CA LEU A 92 -4.87 -3.06 15.51
C LEU A 92 -4.94 -1.90 16.50
N LEU A 93 -4.32 -2.06 17.68
CA LEU A 93 -4.22 -0.98 18.64
C LEU A 93 -3.43 0.21 18.08
N TYR A 94 -2.28 -0.05 17.44
CA TYR A 94 -1.51 0.97 16.74
C TYR A 94 -2.34 1.69 15.67
N LEU A 95 -3.05 0.94 14.83
CA LEU A 95 -3.87 1.50 13.75
C LEU A 95 -4.97 2.41 14.32
N LEU A 96 -5.69 1.95 15.34
CA LEU A 96 -6.75 2.72 15.99
C LEU A 96 -6.23 4.04 16.57
N LEU A 97 -5.10 3.99 17.30
CA LEU A 97 -4.51 5.16 17.95
C LEU A 97 -3.86 6.13 16.95
N SER A 98 -3.45 5.64 15.78
CA SER A 98 -2.75 6.44 14.76
C SER A 98 -3.67 7.07 13.71
N LYS A 99 -4.95 6.68 13.60
CA LYS A 99 -5.86 7.25 12.58
C LYS A 99 -6.01 8.78 12.61
N PRO A 100 -6.12 9.46 13.77
CA PRO A 100 -6.23 10.91 13.80
C PRO A 100 -5.00 11.62 13.20
N THR A 101 -3.84 10.98 13.30
CA THR A 101 -2.57 11.51 12.85
C THR A 101 -2.50 11.50 11.32
N TYR A 102 -1.97 12.58 10.73
CA TYR A 102 -1.66 12.64 9.30
C TYR A 102 -0.14 12.59 9.16
N GLN A 103 0.39 11.42 8.83
CA GLN A 103 1.82 11.11 8.89
C GLN A 103 2.71 12.04 8.04
N PRO A 104 2.31 12.48 6.82
CA PRO A 104 3.15 13.35 5.99
C PRO A 104 3.66 14.64 6.67
N THR A 105 2.92 15.19 7.64
CA THR A 105 3.36 16.43 8.34
C THR A 105 4.59 16.23 9.22
N TYR A 106 4.94 14.97 9.51
CA TYR A 106 6.07 14.60 10.36
C TYR A 106 7.33 14.26 9.56
N LEU A 107 7.24 14.21 8.22
CA LEU A 107 8.42 14.19 7.36
C LEU A 107 9.17 15.52 7.50
N ARG A 108 10.50 15.48 7.37
CA ARG A 108 11.36 16.67 7.52
C ARG A 108 12.43 16.67 6.44
N ALA A 109 12.54 17.76 5.69
CA ALA A 109 13.64 17.95 4.76
C ALA A 109 14.95 18.21 5.52
N ALA A 110 16.08 17.82 4.95
CA ALA A 110 17.39 18.14 5.51
C ALA A 110 17.84 19.53 5.03
N THR A 111 17.57 20.58 5.81
CA THR A 111 18.04 21.94 5.51
C THR A 111 19.39 22.25 6.19
N PRO A 112 20.26 23.07 5.59
CA PRO A 112 21.55 23.47 6.18
C PRO A 112 21.42 24.21 7.52
N SER A 113 20.27 24.88 7.73
CA SER A 113 19.95 25.70 8.90
C SER A 113 19.21 24.96 10.01
N SER A 114 18.81 23.70 9.80
CA SER A 114 18.18 22.91 10.86
C SER A 114 19.21 22.59 11.95
N PRO A 115 18.92 22.89 13.23
CA PRO A 115 19.83 22.55 14.31
C PRO A 115 20.08 21.03 14.30
N ALA A 116 21.25 20.63 14.82
CA ALA A 116 21.76 19.27 14.76
C ALA A 116 21.21 18.24 15.77
N PRO A 117 20.20 18.46 16.65
CA PRO A 117 19.92 17.50 17.75
C PRO A 117 19.42 16.14 17.25
N TRP A 118 18.81 16.07 16.08
CA TRP A 118 18.26 14.82 15.52
C TRP A 118 19.35 13.82 15.12
N LYS A 119 20.50 14.30 14.67
CA LYS A 119 21.66 13.42 14.39
C LYS A 119 22.16 12.80 15.68
N TYR A 120 22.27 13.59 16.75
CA TYR A 120 22.66 13.09 18.07
C TYR A 120 21.62 12.14 18.66
N GLN A 121 20.32 12.39 18.47
CA GLN A 121 19.26 11.47 18.89
C GLN A 121 19.31 10.15 18.11
N LYS A 122 19.52 10.22 16.79
CA LYS A 122 19.75 9.02 15.97
C LYS A 122 20.91 8.22 16.53
N TRP A 123 22.05 8.87 16.74
CA TRP A 123 23.29 8.25 17.23
C TRP A 123 23.10 7.69 18.64
N ALA A 124 22.44 8.42 19.53
CA ALA A 124 22.15 7.97 20.89
C ALA A 124 21.36 6.66 20.89
N GLY A 125 20.30 6.55 20.08
CA GLY A 125 19.56 5.29 19.95
C GLY A 125 20.37 4.18 19.27
N GLN A 126 21.19 4.50 18.26
CA GLN A 126 22.08 3.52 17.63
C GLN A 126 23.13 2.98 18.62
N VAL A 127 23.75 3.85 19.41
CA VAL A 127 24.72 3.49 20.44
C VAL A 127 24.04 2.66 21.53
N PHE A 128 22.87 3.07 22.00
CA PHE A 128 22.11 2.34 23.01
C PHE A 128 21.77 0.91 22.54
N VAL A 129 21.19 0.75 21.35
CA VAL A 129 20.85 -0.57 20.81
C VAL A 129 22.11 -1.40 20.52
N SER A 130 23.18 -0.78 20.00
CA SER A 130 24.45 -1.48 19.76
C SER A 130 25.11 -1.96 21.04
N ALA A 131 25.05 -1.16 22.11
CA ALA A 131 25.52 -1.55 23.43
C ALA A 131 24.69 -2.71 24.00
N ALA A 132 23.37 -2.70 23.81
CA ALA A 132 22.50 -3.82 24.19
C ALA A 132 22.83 -5.11 23.42
N ILE A 133 23.10 -5.03 22.12
CA ILE A 133 23.56 -6.19 21.31
C ILE A 133 24.91 -6.71 21.82
N ALA A 134 25.87 -5.82 22.09
CA ALA A 134 27.19 -6.19 22.58
C ALA A 134 27.11 -6.87 23.96
N TYR A 135 26.26 -6.33 24.85
CA TYR A 135 25.96 -6.94 26.13
C TYR A 135 25.30 -8.32 25.95
N GLY A 136 24.34 -8.44 25.03
CA GLY A 136 23.70 -9.71 24.75
C GLY A 136 24.68 -10.77 24.23
N TRP A 137 25.60 -10.39 23.36
CA TRP A 137 26.67 -11.26 22.88
C TRP A 137 27.61 -11.72 23.99
N TYR A 138 27.95 -10.81 24.92
CA TYR A 138 28.72 -11.15 26.11
C TYR A 138 28.00 -12.20 26.97
N CYS A 139 26.70 -12.02 27.24
CA CYS A 139 25.89 -12.97 28.00
C CYS A 139 25.84 -14.36 27.34
N VAL A 140 25.63 -14.42 26.01
CA VAL A 140 25.60 -15.69 25.28
C VAL A 140 26.95 -16.39 25.29
N LYS A 141 28.06 -15.65 25.13
CA LYS A 141 29.41 -16.21 25.13
C LYS A 141 29.85 -16.72 26.51
N ALA A 142 29.40 -16.06 27.58
CA ALA A 142 29.71 -16.49 28.94
C ALA A 142 29.13 -17.88 29.26
N ASN A 143 28.02 -18.27 28.61
CA ASN A 143 27.35 -19.57 28.76
C ASN A 143 26.99 -19.90 30.24
N VAL A 144 26.62 -18.87 31.00
CA VAL A 144 26.20 -18.92 32.41
C VAL A 144 24.86 -18.16 32.56
N THR A 145 24.52 -17.74 33.78
CA THR A 145 23.46 -16.82 34.17
C THR A 145 23.31 -15.65 33.20
N GLY A 146 22.11 -15.46 32.61
CA GLY A 146 21.81 -14.35 31.69
C GLY A 146 21.85 -14.68 30.20
N THR A 147 22.09 -15.95 29.83
CA THR A 147 22.06 -16.40 28.42
C THR A 147 20.71 -16.11 27.75
N TYR A 148 19.58 -16.24 28.47
CA TYR A 148 18.26 -15.96 27.91
C TYR A 148 18.10 -14.48 27.52
N THR A 149 18.47 -13.55 28.42
CA THR A 149 18.55 -12.11 28.11
C THR A 149 19.42 -11.85 26.89
N GLY A 150 20.58 -12.52 26.82
CA GLY A 150 21.51 -12.36 25.72
C GLY A 150 20.91 -12.78 24.37
N LEU A 151 20.19 -13.90 24.35
CA LEU A 151 19.51 -14.39 23.15
C LEU A 151 18.39 -13.46 22.68
N ILE A 152 17.63 -12.83 23.59
CA ILE A 152 16.63 -11.82 23.24
C ILE A 152 17.32 -10.62 22.56
N LEU A 153 18.37 -10.09 23.17
CA LEU A 153 19.05 -8.87 22.68
C LEU A 153 19.80 -9.08 21.36
N VAL A 154 20.44 -10.24 21.17
CA VAL A 154 21.15 -10.59 19.92
C VAL A 154 20.18 -10.84 18.77
N TRP A 155 18.97 -11.35 19.05
CA TRP A 155 17.93 -11.57 18.05
C TRP A 155 17.18 -10.28 17.68
N ALA A 156 16.61 -9.58 18.66
CA ALA A 156 15.80 -8.39 18.43
C ALA A 156 16.64 -7.15 18.08
N GLY A 157 17.82 -7.02 18.67
CA GLY A 157 18.67 -5.83 18.61
C GLY A 157 19.05 -5.42 17.18
N PRO A 158 19.55 -6.30 16.30
CA PRO A 158 19.90 -5.94 14.93
C PRO A 158 18.71 -5.40 14.12
N VAL A 159 17.53 -5.98 14.30
CA VAL A 159 16.29 -5.52 13.63
C VAL A 159 15.85 -4.17 14.18
N LEU A 160 15.86 -3.99 15.51
CA LEU A 160 15.59 -2.70 16.14
C LEU A 160 16.57 -1.61 15.71
N LEU A 161 17.86 -1.94 15.58
CA LEU A 161 18.89 -1.02 15.11
C LEU A 161 18.60 -0.56 13.68
N GLY A 162 18.21 -1.49 12.80
CA GLY A 162 17.80 -1.19 11.43
C GLY A 162 16.57 -0.28 11.37
N LEU A 163 15.50 -0.66 12.07
CA LEU A 163 14.25 0.10 12.12
C LEU A 163 14.45 1.50 12.71
N TRP A 164 15.21 1.61 13.80
CA TRP A 164 15.59 2.90 14.38
C TRP A 164 16.39 3.73 13.37
N SER A 165 17.42 3.15 12.76
CA SER A 165 18.29 3.87 11.83
C SER A 165 17.56 4.45 10.62
N LEU A 166 16.50 3.77 10.17
CA LEU A 166 15.67 4.16 9.02
C LEU A 166 14.49 5.07 9.42
N ALA A 167 13.89 4.89 10.60
CA ALA A 167 12.63 5.54 10.98
C ALA A 167 12.69 6.42 12.24
N TYR A 168 13.87 6.69 12.82
CA TYR A 168 14.00 7.46 14.07
C TYR A 168 13.25 8.81 14.07
N GLN A 169 13.20 9.51 12.93
CA GLN A 169 12.50 10.79 12.83
C GLN A 169 10.99 10.64 13.06
N PHE A 170 10.39 9.56 12.56
CA PHE A 170 9.00 9.24 12.78
C PHE A 170 8.76 8.78 14.22
N ILE A 171 9.62 7.89 14.72
CA ILE A 171 9.54 7.34 16.09
C ILE A 171 9.57 8.47 17.14
N LEU A 172 10.44 9.47 16.94
CA LEU A 172 10.59 10.61 17.86
C LEU A 172 9.66 11.77 17.56
N GLY A 173 9.21 11.93 16.31
CA GLY A 173 8.41 13.07 15.87
C GLY A 173 6.91 12.89 16.08
N LEU A 174 6.42 11.66 16.01
CA LEU A 174 4.99 11.34 16.15
C LEU A 174 4.52 11.45 17.61
N PRO A 175 3.22 11.72 17.85
CA PRO A 175 2.68 11.80 19.20
C PRO A 175 2.83 10.46 19.93
N LEU A 176 3.01 10.51 21.25
CA LEU A 176 3.16 9.32 22.10
C LEU A 176 1.97 8.35 21.99
N SER A 177 0.79 8.84 21.62
CA SER A 177 -0.38 8.01 21.31
C SER A 177 -0.15 7.06 20.14
N SER A 178 0.70 7.41 19.18
CA SER A 178 1.01 6.61 17.99
C SER A 178 2.33 5.83 18.12
N THR A 179 3.14 6.09 19.14
CA THR A 179 4.47 5.47 19.31
C THR A 179 4.56 4.69 20.62
N ALA A 180 4.63 5.37 21.76
CA ALA A 180 4.84 4.74 23.06
C ALA A 180 3.61 3.96 23.56
N LEU A 181 2.40 4.51 23.42
CA LEU A 181 1.18 3.90 23.93
C LEU A 181 0.86 2.51 23.30
N PRO A 182 0.96 2.31 21.97
CA PRO A 182 0.76 1.00 21.36
C PRO A 182 1.89 -0.01 21.66
N ILE A 183 3.03 0.43 22.22
CA ILE A 183 4.05 -0.48 22.77
C ILE A 183 3.68 -0.83 24.21
N TRP A 184 3.44 0.19 25.02
CA TRP A 184 3.31 0.07 26.47
C TRP A 184 2.06 -0.70 26.89
N LEU A 185 0.89 -0.38 26.31
CA LEU A 185 -0.38 -1.05 26.68
C LEU A 185 -0.36 -2.57 26.46
N PRO A 186 -0.01 -3.11 25.27
CA PRO A 186 0.03 -4.55 25.08
C PRO A 186 1.18 -5.19 25.86
N THR A 187 2.29 -4.49 26.09
CA THR A 187 3.40 -4.98 26.92
C THR A 187 2.96 -5.21 28.36
N VAL A 188 2.38 -4.19 29.01
CA VAL A 188 1.87 -4.31 30.38
C VAL A 188 0.74 -5.32 30.48
N TYR A 189 -0.12 -5.40 29.46
CA TYR A 189 -1.17 -6.41 29.40
C TYR A 189 -0.57 -7.84 29.38
N LEU A 190 0.43 -8.08 28.53
CA LEU A 190 1.09 -9.39 28.43
C LEU A 190 1.91 -9.72 29.68
N TRP A 191 2.51 -8.75 30.37
CA TRP A 191 3.14 -8.96 31.67
C TRP A 191 2.14 -9.53 32.70
N ILE A 192 0.91 -9.02 32.72
CA ILE A 192 -0.15 -9.53 33.61
C ILE A 192 -0.57 -10.94 33.18
N VAL A 193 -0.78 -11.17 31.88
CA VAL A 193 -1.19 -12.47 31.35
C VAL A 193 -0.14 -13.55 31.62
N ASP A 194 1.14 -13.22 31.42
CA ASP A 194 2.27 -14.11 31.67
C ASP A 194 2.37 -14.48 33.16
N THR A 195 2.27 -13.49 34.06
CA THR A 195 2.23 -13.74 35.51
C THR A 195 1.12 -14.74 35.89
N LEU A 196 -0.05 -14.64 35.24
CA LEU A 196 -1.18 -15.54 35.48
C LEU A 196 -0.99 -16.93 34.85
N ALA A 197 -0.25 -17.03 33.74
CA ALA A 197 0.03 -18.28 33.04
C ALA A 197 1.18 -19.07 33.68
N LEU A 198 2.24 -18.40 34.14
CA LEU A 198 3.36 -19.00 34.88
C LEU A 198 2.93 -19.58 36.21
N ARG A 199 2.02 -18.91 36.95
CA ARG A 199 1.41 -19.46 38.17
C ARG A 199 0.65 -20.78 37.95
N ARG A 200 0.32 -21.12 36.70
CA ARG A 200 -0.35 -22.38 36.32
C ARG A 200 0.59 -23.42 35.72
N GLY A 201 1.89 -23.14 35.57
CA GLY A 201 2.86 -24.08 35.02
C GLY A 201 2.75 -24.31 33.50
N THR A 202 2.20 -23.34 32.76
CA THR A 202 1.90 -23.48 31.32
C THR A 202 3.17 -23.60 30.45
N TRP A 203 4.29 -23.02 30.89
CA TRP A 203 5.62 -23.24 30.33
C TRP A 203 6.67 -23.03 31.43
N VAL A 204 7.85 -23.60 31.24
CA VAL A 204 8.96 -23.51 32.20
C VAL A 204 10.23 -23.11 31.45
N ILE A 205 10.93 -22.13 32.01
CA ILE A 205 12.23 -21.67 31.53
C ILE A 205 13.28 -22.09 32.55
N SER A 206 14.37 -22.68 32.08
CA SER A 206 15.40 -23.29 32.92
C SER A 206 16.04 -22.30 33.90
N ALA A 207 16.13 -22.68 35.18
CA ALA A 207 16.60 -21.81 36.27
C ALA A 207 18.07 -21.37 36.14
N GLY A 208 18.89 -22.06 35.34
CA GLY A 208 20.31 -21.76 35.16
C GLY A 208 20.66 -20.68 34.12
N THR A 209 19.69 -20.24 33.30
CA THR A 209 19.95 -19.35 32.15
C THR A 209 19.49 -17.91 32.35
N LYS A 210 18.89 -17.60 33.51
CA LYS A 210 18.29 -16.30 33.86
C LYS A 210 19.10 -15.59 34.93
N HIS A 211 18.90 -14.29 35.10
CA HIS A 211 19.50 -13.49 36.17
C HIS A 211 18.82 -13.71 37.54
N GLY A 212 17.59 -14.21 37.57
CA GLY A 212 16.81 -14.38 38.81
C GLY A 212 16.21 -13.09 39.37
N ILE A 213 16.24 -12.00 38.59
CA ILE A 213 15.64 -10.70 38.96
C ILE A 213 14.17 -10.71 38.56
N HIS A 214 13.30 -10.37 39.50
CA HIS A 214 11.86 -10.31 39.29
C HIS A 214 11.40 -8.86 39.27
N LEU A 215 10.56 -8.50 38.29
CA LEU A 215 9.93 -7.18 38.25
C LEU A 215 8.84 -7.08 39.34
N TRP A 216 8.09 -8.17 39.53
CA TRP A 216 7.21 -8.42 40.67
C TRP A 216 7.03 -9.92 40.87
N GLU A 217 6.28 -10.33 41.91
CA GLU A 217 6.05 -11.73 42.24
C GLU A 217 5.38 -12.52 41.09
N GLY A 218 6.18 -13.37 40.44
CA GLY A 218 5.77 -14.22 39.32
C GLY A 218 6.04 -13.65 37.92
N LEU A 219 6.76 -12.51 37.80
CA LEU A 219 7.23 -11.98 36.51
C LEU A 219 8.72 -11.67 36.55
N GLU A 220 9.47 -12.38 35.73
CA GLU A 220 10.92 -12.21 35.60
C GLU A 220 11.27 -11.05 34.66
N ILE A 221 12.45 -10.45 34.85
CA ILE A 221 12.88 -9.31 34.05
C ILE A 221 13.09 -9.68 32.58
N GLU A 222 13.48 -10.92 32.30
CA GLU A 222 13.68 -11.42 30.94
C GLU A 222 12.36 -11.54 30.16
N GLU A 223 11.30 -12.06 30.79
CA GLU A 223 9.96 -12.09 30.20
C GLU A 223 9.44 -10.67 29.97
N ALA A 224 9.64 -9.79 30.96
CA ALA A 224 9.25 -8.40 30.84
C ALA A 224 9.96 -7.72 29.64
N LEU A 225 11.26 -8.00 29.48
CA LEU A 225 12.08 -7.54 28.36
C LEU A 225 11.61 -8.15 27.03
N PHE A 226 11.27 -9.44 26.99
CA PHE A 226 10.80 -10.13 25.79
C PHE A 226 9.52 -9.49 25.24
N PHE A 227 8.50 -9.29 26.07
CA PHE A 227 7.25 -8.64 25.64
C PHE A 227 7.45 -7.18 25.24
N LEU A 228 8.34 -6.46 25.92
CA LEU A 228 8.70 -5.09 25.54
C LEU A 228 9.40 -5.05 24.18
N ALA A 229 10.38 -5.94 23.97
CA ALA A 229 11.15 -6.00 22.73
C ALA A 229 10.27 -6.40 21.54
N THR A 230 9.43 -7.42 21.68
CA THR A 230 8.52 -7.88 20.62
C THR A 230 7.47 -6.82 20.25
N ASN A 231 6.83 -6.17 21.22
CA ASN A 231 5.89 -5.07 20.91
C ASN A 231 6.61 -3.85 20.31
N THR A 232 7.84 -3.56 20.74
CA THR A 232 8.65 -2.49 20.14
C THR A 232 8.98 -2.82 18.68
N LEU A 233 9.38 -4.06 18.37
CA LEU A 233 9.62 -4.52 17.00
C LEU A 233 8.39 -4.36 16.11
N ILE A 234 7.21 -4.78 16.59
CA ILE A 234 5.95 -4.67 15.86
C ILE A 234 5.63 -3.20 15.57
N VAL A 235 5.64 -2.34 16.59
CA VAL A 235 5.29 -0.92 16.42
C VAL A 235 6.33 -0.18 15.58
N PHE A 236 7.62 -0.43 15.76
CA PHE A 236 8.66 0.18 14.92
C PHE A 236 8.57 -0.30 13.47
N GLY A 237 8.21 -1.56 13.24
CA GLY A 237 7.92 -2.08 11.90
C GLY A 237 6.74 -1.38 11.24
N LEU A 238 5.65 -1.15 11.98
CA LEU A 238 4.48 -0.39 11.51
C LEU A 238 4.82 1.08 11.24
N LEU A 239 5.63 1.71 12.10
CA LEU A 239 6.10 3.08 11.92
C LEU A 239 7.02 3.21 10.70
N ALA A 240 7.90 2.23 10.46
CA ALA A 240 8.72 2.20 9.26
C ALA A 240 7.86 2.04 7.99
N PHE A 241 6.83 1.18 8.05
CA PHE A 241 5.87 1.03 6.96
C PHE A 241 5.12 2.35 6.68
N ASP A 242 4.63 3.03 7.72
CA ASP A 242 3.94 4.32 7.58
C ASP A 242 4.87 5.45 7.14
N ASN A 243 6.14 5.44 7.53
CA ASN A 243 7.15 6.36 7.03
C ASN A 243 7.36 6.17 5.52
N ALA A 244 7.55 4.94 5.07
CA ALA A 244 7.69 4.62 3.65
C ALA A 244 6.47 5.09 2.84
N LEU A 245 5.24 4.81 3.31
CA LEU A 245 4.02 5.29 2.68
C LEU A 245 3.89 6.81 2.67
N ALA A 246 4.26 7.48 3.77
CA ALA A 246 4.24 8.94 3.83
C ALA A 246 5.17 9.53 2.77
N ILE A 247 6.37 8.96 2.57
CA ILE A 247 7.32 9.40 1.54
C ILE A 247 6.74 9.17 0.15
N LEU A 248 6.20 7.97 -0.13
CA LEU A 248 5.59 7.61 -1.42
C LEU A 248 4.43 8.53 -1.80
N HIS A 249 3.50 8.77 -0.88
CA HIS A 249 2.32 9.60 -1.14
C HIS A 249 2.66 11.10 -1.19
N THR A 250 3.68 11.53 -0.45
CA THR A 250 4.08 12.95 -0.46
C THR A 250 4.89 13.27 -1.71
N PHE A 251 5.78 12.37 -2.16
CA PHE A 251 6.70 12.62 -3.26
C PHE A 251 6.59 11.55 -4.37
N PRO A 252 5.43 11.42 -5.04
CA PRO A 252 5.23 10.39 -6.06
C PRO A 252 6.21 10.51 -7.23
N SER A 253 6.69 11.72 -7.54
CA SER A 253 7.66 11.97 -8.62
C SER A 253 9.06 11.39 -8.37
N LEU A 254 9.37 10.95 -7.14
CA LEU A 254 10.66 10.32 -6.83
C LEU A 254 10.69 8.83 -7.17
N PHE A 255 9.58 8.26 -7.62
CA PHE A 255 9.42 6.83 -7.87
C PHE A 255 8.97 6.55 -9.31
N PRO A 256 9.40 5.44 -9.93
CA PRO A 256 9.10 5.13 -11.33
C PRO A 256 7.64 4.75 -11.58
N ASP A 257 6.96 4.18 -10.58
CA ASP A 257 5.53 3.91 -10.61
C ASP A 257 4.84 4.87 -9.63
N PRO A 258 3.93 5.75 -10.10
CA PRO A 258 3.28 6.73 -9.25
C PRO A 258 2.39 6.07 -8.19
N ALA A 259 2.96 5.85 -7.01
CA ALA A 259 2.29 5.48 -5.75
C ALA A 259 1.25 4.33 -5.88
N PRO A 260 1.71 3.08 -6.06
CA PRO A 260 0.82 1.92 -6.13
C PRO A 260 -0.05 1.81 -4.87
N GLN A 261 -1.33 1.44 -5.03
CA GLN A 261 -2.28 1.28 -3.91
C GLN A 261 -1.77 0.27 -2.86
N LEU A 262 -1.02 -0.75 -3.30
CA LEU A 262 -0.34 -1.74 -2.47
C LEU A 262 1.13 -1.81 -2.89
N PRO A 263 2.03 -1.03 -2.27
CA PRO A 263 3.44 -1.01 -2.65
C PRO A 263 4.13 -2.33 -2.26
N SER A 264 5.00 -2.82 -3.16
CA SER A 264 5.83 -3.99 -2.86
C SER A 264 6.84 -3.69 -1.75
N PRO A 265 7.34 -4.71 -1.01
CA PRO A 265 8.34 -4.51 0.03
C PRO A 265 9.61 -3.80 -0.47
N LEU A 266 9.99 -4.02 -1.74
CA LEU A 266 11.14 -3.35 -2.36
C LEU A 266 10.89 -1.84 -2.52
N VAL A 267 9.70 -1.43 -2.95
CA VAL A 267 9.33 -0.02 -3.10
C VAL A 267 9.26 0.67 -1.73
N LEU A 268 8.72 -0.01 -0.71
CA LEU A 268 8.73 0.49 0.68
C LEU A 268 10.16 0.70 1.20
N MET A 269 11.07 -0.25 0.95
CA MET A 269 12.48 -0.10 1.32
C MET A 269 13.15 1.03 0.54
N GLN A 270 12.91 1.14 -0.77
CA GLN A 270 13.43 2.24 -1.59
C GLN A 270 13.00 3.59 -1.04
N ALA A 271 11.73 3.72 -0.63
CA ALA A 271 11.21 4.94 0.00
C ALA A 271 11.96 5.29 1.29
N LEU A 272 12.22 4.32 2.18
CA LEU A 272 12.99 4.53 3.41
C LEU A 272 14.45 4.94 3.18
N PHE A 273 15.03 4.60 2.03
CA PHE A 273 16.38 5.01 1.65
C PHE A 273 16.44 6.34 0.89
N VAL A 274 15.30 6.98 0.60
CA VAL A 274 15.30 8.31 0.00
C VAL A 274 15.94 9.30 0.96
N SER A 275 16.97 9.99 0.48
CA SER A 275 17.64 11.03 1.27
C SER A 275 16.67 12.19 1.56
N PRO A 276 16.54 12.64 2.82
CA PRO A 276 15.72 13.79 3.17
C PRO A 276 16.15 15.10 2.47
N LYS A 277 17.32 15.16 1.84
CA LYS A 277 17.74 16.28 0.98
C LYS A 277 16.93 16.39 -0.31
N LYS A 278 16.29 15.30 -0.75
CA LYS A 278 15.41 15.27 -1.93
C LYS A 278 13.98 15.69 -1.61
N TYR A 279 13.63 15.88 -0.34
CA TYR A 279 12.30 16.32 0.05
C TYR A 279 12.11 17.79 -0.28
N ASP A 280 11.01 18.08 -0.97
CA ASP A 280 10.56 19.46 -1.18
C ASP A 280 9.99 20.01 0.14
N ASP A 281 10.74 20.89 0.78
CA ASP A 281 10.37 21.49 2.06
C ASP A 281 9.13 22.39 1.95
N ALA A 282 8.94 23.06 0.80
CA ALA A 282 7.76 23.89 0.57
C ALA A 282 6.50 23.01 0.55
N ARG A 283 6.57 21.83 -0.08
CA ARG A 283 5.47 20.86 -0.07
C ARG A 283 5.15 20.36 1.35
N LEU A 284 6.16 20.04 2.14
CA LEU A 284 5.94 19.63 3.53
C LEU A 284 5.29 20.73 4.37
N GLU A 285 5.75 21.98 4.22
CA GLU A 285 5.19 23.10 4.97
C GLU A 285 3.74 23.38 4.56
N GLY A 286 3.42 23.37 3.27
CA GLY A 286 2.05 23.53 2.82
C GLY A 286 1.08 22.47 3.34
N LEU A 287 1.53 21.22 3.47
CA LEU A 287 0.75 20.16 4.12
C LEU A 287 0.52 20.42 5.62
N ARG A 288 1.54 20.91 6.34
CA ARG A 288 1.40 21.29 7.77
C ARG A 288 0.41 22.43 7.93
N GLU A 289 0.53 23.46 7.10
CA GLU A 289 -0.37 24.60 7.12
C GLU A 289 -1.81 24.18 6.76
N ALA A 290 -2.00 23.34 5.75
CA ALA A 290 -3.32 22.83 5.36
C ALA A 290 -4.01 22.08 6.52
N VAL A 291 -3.29 21.19 7.21
CA VAL A 291 -3.80 20.48 8.40
C VAL A 291 -4.07 21.45 9.54
N HIS A 292 -3.20 22.42 9.77
CA HIS A 292 -3.38 23.43 10.82
C HIS A 292 -4.62 24.29 10.57
N ARG A 293 -4.81 24.76 9.32
CA ARG A 293 -5.99 25.52 8.88
C ARG A 293 -7.27 24.71 9.10
N LEU A 294 -7.31 23.45 8.66
CA LEU A 294 -8.48 22.58 8.88
C LEU A 294 -8.79 22.39 10.36
N LYS A 295 -7.79 22.05 11.18
CA LYS A 295 -7.95 21.83 12.62
C LYS A 295 -8.48 23.07 13.34
N ARG A 296 -8.05 24.27 12.93
CA ARG A 296 -8.47 25.55 13.50
C ARG A 296 -9.89 25.94 13.07
N LYS A 297 -10.22 25.76 11.79
CA LYS A 297 -11.47 26.28 11.18
C LYS A 297 -12.65 25.30 11.26
N SER A 298 -12.43 23.98 11.20
CA SER A 298 -13.53 23.00 11.28
C SER A 298 -13.19 21.76 12.09
N ARG A 299 -13.78 21.66 13.30
CA ARG A 299 -13.64 20.48 14.17
C ARG A 299 -14.33 19.24 13.61
N SER A 300 -15.45 19.40 12.90
CA SER A 300 -16.20 18.28 12.29
C SER A 300 -15.45 17.72 11.08
N PHE A 301 -15.00 18.57 10.16
CA PHE A 301 -14.23 18.11 9.00
C PHE A 301 -12.84 17.60 9.38
N TYR A 302 -12.19 18.17 10.41
CA TYR A 302 -10.93 17.62 10.91
C TYR A 302 -11.10 16.16 11.38
N LEU A 303 -12.17 15.85 12.13
CA LEU A 303 -12.46 14.47 12.51
C LEU A 303 -12.75 13.59 11.28
N ALA A 304 -13.65 14.03 10.40
CA ALA A 304 -13.99 13.28 9.19
C ALA A 304 -12.77 13.01 8.30
N SER A 305 -11.84 13.97 8.19
CA SER A 305 -10.61 13.83 7.40
C SER A 305 -9.74 12.64 7.83
N SER A 306 -9.81 12.24 9.11
CA SER A 306 -9.05 11.10 9.64
C SER A 306 -9.54 9.73 9.15
N THR A 307 -10.73 9.67 8.56
CA THR A 307 -11.29 8.45 7.98
C THR A 307 -10.81 8.21 6.54
N PHE A 308 -10.36 9.26 5.85
CA PHE A 308 -9.72 9.15 4.53
C PHE A 308 -8.29 8.62 4.66
N GLN A 309 -7.79 7.97 3.60
CA GLN A 309 -6.45 7.38 3.58
C GLN A 309 -5.68 7.80 2.32
N GLY A 310 -4.35 7.70 2.38
CA GLY A 310 -3.46 7.87 1.23
C GLY A 310 -3.58 9.23 0.52
N LEU A 311 -3.43 9.20 -0.80
CA LEU A 311 -3.42 10.39 -1.67
C LEU A 311 -4.73 11.19 -1.63
N LEU A 312 -5.89 10.52 -1.51
CA LEU A 312 -7.16 11.23 -1.46
C LEU A 312 -7.24 12.15 -0.24
N ARG A 313 -6.75 11.71 0.93
CA ARG A 313 -6.70 12.57 2.13
C ARG A 313 -5.83 13.79 1.90
N THR A 314 -4.68 13.62 1.24
CA THR A 314 -3.77 14.72 0.86
C THR A 314 -4.47 15.74 -0.02
N ASP A 315 -5.09 15.28 -1.10
CA ASP A 315 -5.71 16.16 -2.09
C ASP A 315 -6.92 16.91 -1.52
N LEU A 316 -7.74 16.25 -0.68
CA LEU A 316 -8.86 16.89 0.00
C LEU A 316 -8.41 17.93 1.04
N LEU A 317 -7.30 17.68 1.76
CA LEU A 317 -6.70 18.67 2.68
C LEU A 317 -6.23 19.91 1.94
N LEU A 318 -5.58 19.73 0.79
CA LEU A 318 -5.09 20.82 -0.06
C LEU A 318 -6.25 21.59 -0.69
N LEU A 319 -7.29 20.90 -1.20
CA LEU A 319 -8.50 21.52 -1.72
C LEU A 319 -9.22 22.35 -0.65
N TYR A 320 -9.44 21.78 0.54
CA TYR A 320 -10.03 22.53 1.66
C TYR A 320 -9.21 23.76 2.01
N SER A 321 -7.89 23.62 2.04
CA SER A 321 -6.98 24.73 2.33
C SER A 321 -7.08 25.84 1.28
N PHE A 322 -7.16 25.50 0.00
CA PHE A 322 -7.35 26.47 -1.09
C PHE A 322 -8.68 27.19 -0.95
N CYS A 323 -9.80 26.45 -0.84
CA CYS A 323 -11.12 27.04 -0.70
C CYS A 323 -11.18 28.00 0.49
N ARG A 324 -10.59 27.61 1.63
CA ARG A 324 -10.60 28.46 2.82
C ARG A 324 -9.71 29.71 2.68
N VAL A 325 -8.57 29.59 2.00
CA VAL A 325 -7.70 30.74 1.73
C VAL A 325 -8.35 31.72 0.77
N ALA A 326 -8.99 31.23 -0.30
CA ALA A 326 -9.69 32.07 -1.25
C ALA A 326 -10.85 32.83 -0.58
N ASP A 327 -11.63 32.13 0.25
CA ASP A 327 -12.71 32.69 1.08
C ASP A 327 -12.18 33.72 2.09
N ASP A 328 -11.12 33.40 2.85
CA ASP A 328 -10.51 34.31 3.83
C ASP A 328 -9.91 35.58 3.16
N LEU A 329 -9.41 35.51 1.92
CA LEU A 329 -8.91 36.68 1.19
C LEU A 329 -10.03 37.68 0.85
N VAL A 330 -11.20 37.17 0.47
CA VAL A 330 -12.36 38.01 0.14
C VAL A 330 -13.06 38.52 1.40
N ASP A 331 -13.29 37.64 2.38
CA ASP A 331 -14.04 37.97 3.61
C ASP A 331 -13.29 38.92 4.56
N ASN A 332 -11.96 38.83 4.62
CA ASN A 332 -11.16 39.68 5.50
C ASN A 332 -10.64 40.95 4.79
N ALA A 333 -11.06 41.20 3.55
CA ALA A 333 -10.74 42.43 2.84
C ALA A 333 -11.32 43.64 3.58
N SER A 334 -10.55 44.73 3.67
CA SER A 334 -10.96 45.94 4.40
C SER A 334 -12.01 46.74 3.63
N THR A 335 -12.06 46.59 2.31
CA THR A 335 -13.00 47.28 1.42
C THR A 335 -13.52 46.36 0.33
N ALA A 336 -14.71 46.66 -0.22
CA ALA A 336 -15.26 45.94 -1.37
C ALA A 336 -14.37 46.04 -2.62
N ALA A 337 -13.60 47.13 -2.77
CA ALA A 337 -12.65 47.30 -3.87
C ALA A 337 -11.47 46.33 -3.76
N GLU A 338 -10.92 46.17 -2.55
CA GLU A 338 -9.86 45.20 -2.26
C GLU A 338 -10.36 43.76 -2.49
N ALA A 339 -11.58 43.44 -2.05
CA ALA A 339 -12.17 42.13 -2.28
C ALA A 339 -12.31 41.80 -3.78
N LYS A 340 -12.75 42.77 -4.60
CA LYS A 340 -12.79 42.64 -6.07
C LYS A 340 -11.40 42.44 -6.67
N GLU A 341 -10.37 43.11 -6.14
CA GLU A 341 -8.99 42.89 -6.57
C GLU A 341 -8.54 41.46 -6.27
N TRP A 342 -8.87 40.91 -5.09
CA TRP A 342 -8.56 39.52 -4.75
C TRP A 342 -9.26 38.52 -5.68
N ILE A 343 -10.54 38.73 -6.00
CA ILE A 343 -11.27 37.88 -6.96
C ILE A 343 -10.63 37.97 -8.36
N ALA A 344 -10.24 39.16 -8.81
CA ALA A 344 -9.55 39.34 -10.08
C ALA A 344 -8.18 38.63 -10.11
N LEU A 345 -7.42 38.70 -9.01
CA LEU A 345 -6.15 38.00 -8.86
C LEU A 345 -6.32 36.47 -8.84
N LEU A 346 -7.36 35.97 -8.18
CA LEU A 346 -7.71 34.55 -8.17
C LEU A 346 -8.13 34.06 -9.56
N ASN A 347 -8.91 34.84 -10.32
CA ASN A 347 -9.23 34.53 -11.72
C ASN A 347 -7.96 34.45 -12.58
N ARG A 348 -7.06 35.44 -12.45
CA ARG A 348 -5.76 35.43 -13.15
C ARG A 348 -4.88 34.23 -12.75
N PHE A 349 -4.92 33.84 -11.48
CA PHE A 349 -4.28 32.62 -11.00
C PHE A 349 -4.85 31.39 -11.73
N LEU A 350 -6.17 31.25 -11.83
CA LEU A 350 -6.81 30.15 -12.56
C LEU A 350 -6.45 30.16 -14.05
N ASP A 351 -6.40 31.34 -14.70
CA ASP A 351 -5.97 31.45 -16.09
C ASP A 351 -4.57 30.88 -16.30
N LEU A 352 -3.62 31.28 -15.46
CA LEU A 352 -2.25 30.76 -15.52
C LEU A 352 -2.21 29.27 -15.17
N ALA A 353 -2.97 28.81 -14.18
CA ALA A 353 -2.97 27.42 -13.73
C ALA A 353 -3.46 26.46 -14.82
N TYR A 354 -4.43 26.90 -15.65
CA TYR A 354 -4.99 26.11 -16.75
C TYR A 354 -4.37 26.40 -18.12
N SER A 355 -3.38 27.29 -18.23
CA SER A 355 -2.64 27.58 -19.47
C SER A 355 -1.56 26.53 -19.82
N GLY A 356 -1.42 25.47 -19.03
CA GLY A 356 -0.50 24.36 -19.23
C GLY A 356 0.87 24.53 -18.51
N PRO A 357 1.78 23.56 -18.62
CA PRO A 357 3.01 23.53 -17.80
C PRO A 357 3.95 24.73 -18.00
N LYS A 358 3.94 25.34 -19.19
CA LYS A 358 4.82 26.49 -19.54
C LYS A 358 4.51 27.75 -18.74
N SER A 359 3.28 27.92 -18.24
CA SER A 359 2.89 29.08 -17.41
C SER A 359 3.23 28.90 -15.92
N ARG A 360 3.72 27.72 -15.48
CA ARG A 360 4.02 27.45 -14.07
C ARG A 360 5.00 28.46 -13.43
N PRO A 361 6.10 28.89 -14.10
CA PRO A 361 6.97 29.93 -13.53
C PRO A 361 6.26 31.27 -13.34
N ALA A 362 5.41 31.66 -14.28
CA ALA A 362 4.62 32.89 -14.19
C ALA A 362 3.57 32.82 -13.08
N LEU A 363 2.94 31.65 -12.88
CA LEU A 363 2.02 31.40 -11.77
C LEU A 363 2.74 31.52 -10.42
N ILE A 364 3.89 30.87 -10.26
CA ILE A 364 4.68 30.93 -9.03
C ILE A 364 5.08 32.38 -8.75
N LYS A 365 5.55 33.11 -9.77
CA LYS A 365 5.88 34.54 -9.66
C LYS A 365 4.69 35.37 -9.20
N LEU A 366 3.52 35.21 -9.82
CA LEU A 366 2.28 35.91 -9.43
C LEU A 366 1.95 35.66 -7.95
N VAL A 367 1.99 34.39 -7.52
CA VAL A 367 1.68 34.03 -6.12
C VAL A 367 2.69 34.64 -5.15
N HIS A 368 3.98 34.62 -5.46
CA HIS A 368 5.00 35.19 -4.58
C HIS A 368 4.95 36.72 -4.49
N GLU A 369 4.62 37.41 -5.58
CA GLU A 369 4.63 38.88 -5.63
C GLU A 369 3.33 39.51 -5.14
N ARG A 370 2.18 38.87 -5.39
CA ARG A 370 0.86 39.49 -5.15
C ARG A 370 0.07 38.90 -3.99
N PHE A 371 0.33 37.66 -3.58
CA PHE A 371 -0.44 37.00 -2.52
C PHE A 371 0.29 37.03 -1.17
N PRO A 372 -0.45 37.18 -0.04
CA PRO A 372 0.10 37.12 1.31
C PRO A 372 0.84 35.81 1.58
N VAL A 373 1.93 35.86 2.36
CA VAL A 373 2.86 34.73 2.59
C VAL A 373 2.13 33.46 3.06
N ASP A 374 1.19 33.61 3.99
CA ASP A 374 0.41 32.56 4.63
C ASP A 374 -0.65 31.92 3.71
N THR A 375 -0.85 32.44 2.51
CA THR A 375 -1.79 31.92 1.50
C THR A 375 -1.11 31.14 0.37
N ARG A 376 0.19 31.40 0.14
CA ARG A 376 0.92 30.96 -1.07
C ARG A 376 0.94 29.45 -1.23
N SER A 377 1.15 28.71 -0.14
CA SER A 377 1.23 27.25 -0.17
C SER A 377 -0.08 26.61 -0.62
N ALA A 378 -1.23 27.15 -0.18
CA ALA A 378 -2.56 26.64 -0.55
C ALA A 378 -2.84 26.82 -2.05
N LEU A 379 -2.35 27.91 -2.63
CA LEU A 379 -2.48 28.20 -4.06
C LEU A 379 -1.55 27.30 -4.90
N VAL A 380 -0.26 27.25 -4.57
CA VAL A 380 0.75 26.51 -5.36
C VAL A 380 0.55 25.00 -5.29
N GLN A 381 0.02 24.48 -4.17
CA GLN A 381 -0.13 23.04 -3.94
C GLN A 381 -1.52 22.50 -4.24
N LEU A 382 -2.45 23.33 -4.72
CA LEU A 382 -3.74 22.85 -5.22
C LEU A 382 -3.49 21.78 -6.31
N PRO A 383 -4.10 20.58 -6.21
CA PRO A 383 -3.96 19.53 -7.23
C PRO A 383 -4.73 19.87 -8.53
N ILE A 384 -4.33 20.95 -9.20
CA ILE A 384 -5.02 21.53 -10.35
C ILE A 384 -5.17 20.55 -11.52
N GLU A 385 -4.18 19.66 -11.71
CA GLU A 385 -4.19 18.64 -12.76
C GLU A 385 -5.33 17.62 -12.62
N LYS A 386 -5.89 17.50 -11.42
CA LYS A 386 -7.01 16.58 -11.11
C LYS A 386 -8.37 17.28 -11.12
N LEU A 387 -8.41 18.60 -11.18
CA LEU A 387 -9.61 19.41 -11.00
C LEU A 387 -10.01 20.10 -12.30
N SER A 388 -11.31 20.16 -12.57
CA SER A 388 -11.88 20.95 -13.65
C SER A 388 -11.84 22.44 -13.33
N ARG A 389 -11.65 23.28 -14.34
CA ARG A 389 -11.62 24.75 -14.18
C ARG A 389 -12.98 25.31 -13.72
N LYS A 390 -14.08 24.79 -14.26
CA LYS A 390 -15.42 25.35 -14.08
C LYS A 390 -15.86 25.44 -12.61
N PRO A 391 -15.76 24.38 -11.77
CA PRO A 391 -16.13 24.48 -10.35
C PRO A 391 -15.33 25.53 -9.57
N LEU A 392 -14.03 25.67 -9.85
CA LEU A 392 -13.19 26.70 -9.22
C LEU A 392 -13.64 28.11 -9.63
N GLN A 393 -14.00 28.29 -10.89
CA GLN A 393 -14.47 29.58 -11.40
C GLN A 393 -15.87 29.92 -10.87
N ASP A 394 -16.77 28.94 -10.83
CA ASP A 394 -18.12 29.09 -10.26
C ASP A 394 -18.06 29.41 -8.76
N LEU A 395 -17.07 28.88 -8.02
CA LEU A 395 -16.78 29.25 -6.64
C LEU A 395 -16.41 30.74 -6.51
N LEU A 396 -15.55 31.27 -7.39
CA LEU A 396 -15.21 32.70 -7.39
C LEU A 396 -16.43 33.59 -7.72
N LEU A 397 -17.31 33.12 -8.61
CA LEU A 397 -18.59 33.79 -8.88
C LEU A 397 -19.54 33.78 -7.67
N GLY A 398 -19.36 32.84 -6.73
CA GLY A 398 -20.05 32.85 -5.44
C GLY A 398 -19.55 33.99 -4.55
N PHE A 399 -18.24 34.21 -4.53
CA PHE A 399 -17.64 35.34 -3.80
C PHE A 399 -18.07 36.70 -4.37
N ASP A 400 -18.26 36.81 -5.69
CA ASP A 400 -18.85 38.02 -6.28
C ASP A 400 -20.26 38.30 -5.77
N MET A 401 -21.07 37.25 -5.51
CA MET A 401 -22.40 37.41 -4.90
C MET A 401 -22.30 37.89 -3.45
N ASP A 402 -21.29 37.43 -2.69
CA ASP A 402 -21.05 37.89 -1.31
C ASP A 402 -20.66 39.38 -1.24
N LEU A 403 -20.08 39.94 -2.30
CA LEU A 403 -19.77 41.37 -2.40
C LEU A 403 -20.96 42.23 -2.84
N ALA A 404 -22.02 41.61 -3.34
CA ALA A 404 -23.24 42.29 -3.77
C ALA A 404 -24.23 42.51 -2.61
N PHE A 405 -23.92 42.08 -1.39
CA PHE A 405 -24.78 42.33 -0.22
C PHE A 405 -24.87 43.83 0.08
N ASP A 406 -26.06 44.37 -0.14
CA ASP A 406 -26.47 45.72 0.21
C ASP A 406 -27.90 45.66 0.76
N THR A 407 -28.18 46.49 1.77
CA THR A 407 -29.51 46.70 2.33
C THR A 407 -30.52 47.23 1.31
N ALA A 408 -30.09 48.04 0.33
CA ALA A 408 -31.01 48.63 -0.65
C ALA A 408 -31.37 47.67 -1.79
N SER A 409 -30.45 46.79 -2.20
CA SER A 409 -30.65 45.83 -3.29
C SER A 409 -30.04 44.46 -2.93
N PRO A 410 -30.76 43.64 -2.14
CA PRO A 410 -30.20 42.39 -1.65
C PRO A 410 -30.00 41.36 -2.77
N PRO A 411 -28.87 40.63 -2.79
CA PRO A 411 -28.55 39.70 -3.87
C PRO A 411 -29.37 38.41 -3.83
N ILE A 412 -29.96 38.06 -2.68
CA ILE A 412 -30.79 36.85 -2.51
C ILE A 412 -32.26 37.27 -2.40
N THR A 413 -32.94 37.38 -3.55
CA THR A 413 -34.34 37.83 -3.58
C THR A 413 -35.32 36.69 -3.35
N ASN A 414 -35.03 35.53 -3.94
CA ASN A 414 -35.91 34.37 -3.96
C ASN A 414 -35.14 33.06 -3.67
N GLU A 415 -35.86 31.94 -3.68
CA GLU A 415 -35.28 30.62 -3.40
C GLU A 415 -34.28 30.16 -4.48
N GLU A 416 -34.48 30.55 -5.75
CA GLU A 416 -33.56 30.21 -6.84
C GLU A 416 -32.21 30.92 -6.68
N ASP A 417 -32.20 32.19 -6.24
CA ASP A 417 -30.96 32.91 -5.92
C ASP A 417 -30.19 32.23 -4.78
N LEU A 418 -30.91 31.77 -3.76
CA LEU A 418 -30.33 31.05 -2.62
C LEU A 418 -29.75 29.69 -3.06
N ILE A 419 -30.44 28.98 -3.95
CA ILE A 419 -29.94 27.75 -4.56
C ILE A 419 -28.66 28.06 -5.35
N LEU A 420 -28.70 29.02 -6.28
CA LEU A 420 -27.56 29.40 -7.11
C LEU A 420 -26.33 29.79 -6.27
N TYR A 421 -26.53 30.61 -5.24
CA TYR A 421 -25.47 30.95 -4.29
C TYR A 421 -24.88 29.69 -3.66
N SER A 422 -25.73 28.81 -3.15
CA SER A 422 -25.33 27.58 -2.46
C SER A 422 -24.64 26.57 -3.39
N GLU A 423 -25.09 26.48 -4.65
CA GLU A 423 -24.43 25.68 -5.69
C GLU A 423 -23.02 26.19 -5.94
N ARG A 424 -22.83 27.51 -6.03
CA ARG A 424 -21.52 28.14 -6.27
C ARG A 424 -20.55 27.96 -5.11
N VAL A 425 -20.97 28.19 -3.86
CA VAL A 425 -20.04 28.20 -2.71
C VAL A 425 -19.84 26.83 -2.06
N ALA A 426 -20.76 25.88 -2.26
CA ALA A 426 -20.69 24.55 -1.65
C ALA A 426 -20.93 23.40 -2.64
N GLY A 427 -21.84 23.55 -3.60
CA GLY A 427 -22.08 22.56 -4.64
C GLY A 427 -20.83 22.29 -5.50
N THR A 428 -20.12 23.35 -5.90
CA THR A 428 -18.84 23.27 -6.63
C THR A 428 -17.76 22.55 -5.80
N VAL A 429 -17.71 22.77 -4.49
CA VAL A 429 -16.76 22.09 -3.59
C VAL A 429 -17.05 20.60 -3.54
N ALA A 430 -18.33 20.22 -3.45
CA ALA A 430 -18.72 18.81 -3.53
C ALA A 430 -18.34 18.18 -4.88
N GLN A 431 -18.55 18.90 -5.99
CA GLN A 431 -18.11 18.46 -7.32
C GLN A 431 -16.59 18.25 -7.38
N MET A 432 -15.78 19.19 -6.89
CA MET A 432 -14.32 19.04 -6.84
C MET A 432 -13.89 17.86 -5.97
N CYS A 433 -14.57 17.60 -4.85
CA CYS A 433 -14.29 16.41 -4.02
C CYS A 433 -14.55 15.11 -4.80
N ILE A 434 -15.65 15.04 -5.56
CA ILE A 434 -16.02 13.88 -6.38
C ILE A 434 -15.03 13.69 -7.54
N GLU A 435 -14.59 14.77 -8.18
CA GLU A 435 -13.54 14.72 -9.21
C GLU A 435 -12.25 14.11 -8.64
N LEU A 436 -11.80 14.57 -7.47
CA LEU A 436 -10.61 13.99 -6.81
C LEU A 436 -10.78 12.50 -6.50
N ILE A 437 -11.98 12.06 -6.11
CA ILE A 437 -12.29 10.64 -5.85
C ILE A 437 -12.15 9.83 -7.13
N PHE A 438 -12.81 10.22 -8.22
CA PHE A 438 -12.77 9.49 -9.50
C PHE A 438 -11.40 9.57 -10.21
N ARG A 439 -10.57 10.56 -9.86
CA ARG A 439 -9.17 10.65 -10.33
C ARG A 439 -8.21 9.79 -9.51
N THR A 440 -8.58 9.44 -8.28
CA THR A 440 -7.72 8.67 -7.36
C THR A 440 -8.04 7.18 -7.38
N TYR A 441 -9.30 6.82 -7.58
CA TYR A 441 -9.75 5.43 -7.59
C TYR A 441 -10.43 5.09 -8.91
N ASP A 442 -10.13 3.90 -9.41
CA ASP A 442 -10.82 3.34 -10.58
C ASP A 442 -12.31 3.14 -10.27
N THR A 443 -13.13 3.38 -11.28
CA THR A 443 -14.58 3.24 -11.18
C THR A 443 -15.14 2.47 -12.36
N THR A 444 -16.13 1.62 -12.11
CA THR A 444 -16.87 0.90 -13.15
C THR A 444 -18.04 1.73 -13.70
N LEU A 445 -18.31 2.91 -13.12
CA LEU A 445 -19.41 3.78 -13.54
C LEU A 445 -19.14 4.39 -14.91
N THR A 446 -20.17 4.42 -15.75
CA THR A 446 -20.19 5.17 -17.00
C THR A 446 -20.11 6.68 -16.74
N ARG A 447 -19.76 7.47 -17.77
CA ARG A 447 -19.75 8.94 -17.65
C ARG A 447 -21.12 9.53 -17.34
N ALA A 448 -22.20 8.89 -17.77
CA ALA A 448 -23.56 9.32 -17.44
C ALA A 448 -23.84 9.15 -15.94
N GLU A 449 -23.53 7.97 -15.38
CA GLU A 449 -23.70 7.69 -13.95
C GLU A 449 -22.79 8.57 -13.09
N GLN A 450 -21.55 8.82 -13.53
CA GLN A 450 -20.65 9.77 -12.84
C GLN A 450 -21.27 11.17 -12.75
N ARG A 451 -21.90 11.65 -13.81
CA ARG A 451 -22.62 12.95 -13.81
C ARG A 451 -23.80 12.95 -12.85
N GLU A 452 -24.54 11.85 -12.73
CA GLU A 452 -25.62 11.74 -11.74
C GLU A 452 -25.07 11.82 -10.30
N VAL A 453 -23.92 11.19 -10.03
CA VAL A 453 -23.24 11.29 -8.74
C VAL A 453 -22.74 12.72 -8.49
N GLU A 454 -22.18 13.38 -9.49
CA GLU A 454 -21.76 14.79 -9.40
C GLU A 454 -22.95 15.72 -9.11
N GLN A 455 -24.09 15.53 -9.78
CA GLN A 455 -25.32 16.31 -9.55
C GLN A 455 -25.89 16.09 -8.15
N ALA A 456 -25.89 14.84 -7.67
CA ALA A 456 -26.28 14.54 -6.31
C ALA A 456 -25.28 15.13 -5.29
N GLY A 457 -23.99 15.15 -5.62
CA GLY A 457 -22.96 15.85 -4.85
C GLY A 457 -23.23 17.34 -4.75
N ASN A 458 -23.57 17.99 -5.85
CA ASN A 458 -23.95 19.40 -5.86
C ASN A 458 -25.16 19.66 -4.94
N SER A 459 -26.23 18.88 -5.09
CA SER A 459 -27.43 18.96 -4.23
C SER A 459 -27.10 18.75 -2.75
N MET A 460 -26.16 17.84 -2.43
CA MET A 460 -25.65 17.65 -1.08
C MET A 460 -24.87 18.88 -0.59
N GLY A 461 -24.05 19.50 -1.44
CA GLY A 461 -23.37 20.76 -1.13
C GLY A 461 -24.35 21.88 -0.76
N VAL A 462 -25.44 22.02 -1.52
CA VAL A 462 -26.53 22.96 -1.21
C VAL A 462 -27.16 22.65 0.15
N ALA A 463 -27.44 21.38 0.45
CA ALA A 463 -27.98 20.96 1.75
C ALA A 463 -27.05 21.39 2.90
N LEU A 464 -25.74 21.16 2.76
CA LEU A 464 -24.75 21.54 3.77
C LEU A 464 -24.66 23.07 3.93
N GLN A 465 -24.79 23.83 2.85
CA GLN A 465 -24.80 25.29 2.91
C GLN A 465 -26.07 25.84 3.55
N TYR A 466 -27.22 25.21 3.35
CA TYR A 466 -28.45 25.60 4.06
C TYR A 466 -28.33 25.38 5.57
N VAL A 467 -27.72 24.27 6.00
CA VAL A 467 -27.38 24.06 7.42
C VAL A 467 -26.39 25.12 7.92
N ASN A 468 -25.43 25.52 7.08
CA ASN A 468 -24.47 26.57 7.40
C ASN A 468 -25.15 27.92 7.65
N ILE A 469 -25.99 28.37 6.71
CA ILE A 469 -26.78 29.60 6.82
C ILE A 469 -27.71 29.55 8.02
N ALA A 470 -28.43 28.43 8.22
CA ALA A 470 -29.32 28.25 9.37
C ALA A 470 -28.59 28.35 10.71
N ARG A 471 -27.33 27.88 10.78
CA ARG A 471 -26.47 27.95 11.97
C ARG A 471 -26.01 29.38 12.26
N ASP A 472 -25.64 30.12 11.22
CA ASP A 472 -24.84 31.34 11.34
C ASP A 472 -25.64 32.64 11.11
N ILE A 473 -26.97 32.60 10.99
CA ILE A 473 -27.85 33.80 10.83
C ILE A 473 -27.41 35.00 11.69
N ALA A 474 -27.16 34.79 12.99
CA ALA A 474 -26.78 35.86 13.91
C ALA A 474 -25.30 36.30 13.81
N VAL A 475 -24.43 35.46 13.27
CA VAL A 475 -23.03 35.80 12.98
C VAL A 475 -22.95 36.58 11.68
N ASP A 476 -23.68 36.14 10.66
CA ASP A 476 -23.74 36.78 9.34
C ASP A 476 -24.38 38.17 9.43
N ALA A 477 -25.45 38.31 10.23
CA ALA A 477 -26.08 39.60 10.49
C ALA A 477 -25.11 40.64 11.10
N LYS A 478 -24.15 40.22 11.93
CA LYS A 478 -23.17 41.14 12.55
C LYS A 478 -22.18 41.72 11.56
N ILE A 479 -21.95 41.04 10.45
CA ILE A 479 -21.09 41.51 9.36
C ILE A 479 -21.90 42.10 8.21
N GLY A 480 -23.20 42.36 8.43
CA GLY A 480 -24.07 43.02 7.46
C GLY A 480 -24.65 42.11 6.37
N ARG A 481 -24.54 40.78 6.50
CA ARG A 481 -25.02 39.82 5.50
C ARG A 481 -26.31 39.11 5.93
N VAL A 482 -27.27 39.01 5.01
CA VAL A 482 -28.55 38.30 5.23
C VAL A 482 -28.83 37.36 4.04
N TYR A 483 -28.43 36.10 4.17
CA TYR A 483 -28.65 35.08 3.15
C TYR A 483 -30.10 34.57 3.03
N LEU A 484 -31.00 35.04 3.91
CA LEU A 484 -32.41 34.66 3.88
C LEU A 484 -33.10 35.36 2.70
N PRO A 485 -33.83 34.63 1.82
CA PRO A 485 -34.54 35.23 0.70
C PRO A 485 -35.48 36.34 1.14
N THR A 486 -35.43 37.49 0.47
CA THR A 486 -36.30 38.64 0.76
C THR A 486 -37.79 38.28 0.67
N THR A 487 -38.16 37.40 -0.25
CA THR A 487 -39.51 36.83 -0.36
C THR A 487 -39.94 36.06 0.89
N TRP A 488 -39.04 35.30 1.52
CA TRP A 488 -39.36 34.57 2.76
C TRP A 488 -39.46 35.51 3.97
N LEU A 489 -38.63 36.57 3.98
CA LEU A 489 -38.71 37.60 5.00
C LEU A 489 -40.04 38.36 4.92
N SER A 490 -40.46 38.76 3.72
CA SER A 490 -41.73 39.48 3.52
C SER A 490 -42.95 38.62 3.88
N GLU A 491 -42.94 37.32 3.54
CA GLU A 491 -43.95 36.35 3.97
C GLU A 491 -44.07 36.26 5.51
N ALA A 492 -42.95 36.39 6.22
CA ALA A 492 -42.91 36.42 7.69
C ALA A 492 -43.15 37.83 8.30
N GLY A 493 -43.40 38.84 7.47
CA GLY A 493 -43.55 40.24 7.89
C GLY A 493 -42.26 40.83 8.47
N LEU A 494 -41.10 40.42 7.95
CA LEU A 494 -39.77 40.89 8.32
C LEU A 494 -39.11 41.64 7.15
N THR A 495 -38.22 42.58 7.47
CA THR A 495 -37.28 43.18 6.51
C THR A 495 -35.85 42.75 6.81
N GLN A 496 -34.92 42.97 5.89
CA GLN A 496 -33.51 42.68 6.12
C GLN A 496 -32.92 43.51 7.27
N GLU A 497 -33.27 44.80 7.38
CA GLU A 497 -32.79 45.65 8.47
C GLU A 497 -33.25 45.13 9.83
N GLN A 498 -34.44 44.54 9.90
CA GLN A 498 -34.93 43.91 11.14
C GLN A 498 -34.12 42.68 11.50
N VAL A 499 -33.75 41.84 10.53
CA VAL A 499 -32.86 40.70 10.76
C VAL A 499 -31.47 41.14 11.19
N LEU A 500 -30.93 42.20 10.58
CA LEU A 500 -29.63 42.77 10.95
C LEU A 500 -29.60 43.29 12.40
N LYS A 501 -30.68 43.94 12.84
CA LYS A 501 -30.81 44.48 14.20
C LYS A 501 -31.13 43.41 15.24
N GLU A 502 -32.03 42.49 14.92
CA GLU A 502 -32.51 41.45 15.83
C GLU A 502 -32.54 40.09 15.09
N PRO A 503 -31.39 39.39 14.97
CA PRO A 503 -31.26 38.14 14.21
C PRO A 503 -31.81 36.91 14.95
N SER A 504 -32.73 37.11 15.90
CA SER A 504 -33.33 36.07 16.71
C SER A 504 -34.82 36.34 16.94
N GLY A 505 -35.58 35.29 17.23
CA GLY A 505 -36.99 35.41 17.58
C GLY A 505 -37.87 34.42 16.80
N PRO A 506 -39.16 34.29 17.17
CA PRO A 506 -40.02 33.23 16.65
C PRO A 506 -40.16 33.21 15.12
N ARG A 507 -40.19 34.40 14.51
CA ARG A 507 -40.30 34.55 13.05
C ARG A 507 -39.02 34.10 12.32
N ILE A 508 -37.85 34.46 12.85
CA ILE A 508 -36.56 34.02 12.31
C ILE A 508 -36.36 32.51 12.53
N GLU A 509 -36.78 31.98 13.67
CA GLU A 509 -36.76 30.53 13.93
C GLU A 509 -37.69 29.77 12.95
N SER A 510 -38.82 30.34 12.56
CA SER A 510 -39.68 29.77 11.51
C SER A 510 -38.94 29.65 10.16
N ILE A 511 -38.21 30.71 9.77
CA ILE A 511 -37.42 30.70 8.52
C ILE A 511 -36.22 29.76 8.64
N ARG A 512 -35.55 29.70 9.81
CA ARG A 512 -34.49 28.72 10.09
C ARG A 512 -35.01 27.30 9.92
N ASN A 513 -36.19 26.99 10.43
CA ASN A 513 -36.78 25.67 10.28
C ASN A 513 -37.10 25.34 8.81
N ARG A 514 -37.58 26.32 8.03
CA ARG A 514 -37.74 26.19 6.58
C ARG A 514 -36.43 25.87 5.86
N LEU A 515 -35.34 26.58 6.18
CA LEU A 515 -34.00 26.27 5.66
C LEU A 515 -33.58 24.83 6.00
N LEU A 516 -33.78 24.41 7.25
CA LEU A 516 -33.45 23.06 7.68
C LEU A 516 -34.32 22.01 6.99
N ASP A 517 -35.62 22.27 6.78
CA ASP A 517 -36.52 21.36 6.05
C ASP A 517 -36.04 21.15 4.62
N ASN A 518 -35.69 22.25 3.93
CA ASN A 518 -35.13 22.19 2.60
C ASN A 518 -33.77 21.47 2.58
N ALA A 519 -32.90 21.72 3.56
CA ALA A 519 -31.61 21.05 3.70
C ALA A 519 -31.78 19.53 3.86
N PHE A 520 -32.68 19.09 4.75
CA PHE A 520 -32.94 17.66 4.96
C PHE A 520 -33.60 17.02 3.74
N LYS A 521 -34.49 17.73 3.02
CA LYS A 521 -35.08 17.24 1.77
C LYS A 521 -34.02 16.98 0.70
N LEU A 522 -33.09 17.92 0.51
CA LEU A 522 -31.97 17.76 -0.44
C LEU A 522 -31.03 16.63 -0.02
N TYR A 523 -30.64 16.60 1.26
CA TYR A 523 -29.84 15.53 1.83
C TYR A 523 -30.49 14.15 1.62
N ASP A 524 -31.79 14.02 1.91
CA ASP A 524 -32.52 12.76 1.74
C ASP A 524 -32.60 12.31 0.28
N GLY A 525 -32.71 13.27 -0.65
CA GLY A 525 -32.68 13.01 -2.10
C GLY A 525 -31.31 12.55 -2.61
N SER A 526 -30.22 13.02 -2.01
CA SER A 526 -28.86 12.81 -2.53
C SER A 526 -28.02 11.77 -1.79
N LYS A 527 -28.35 11.45 -0.53
CA LYS A 527 -27.52 10.58 0.33
C LYS A 527 -27.30 9.18 -0.23
N HIS A 528 -28.24 8.63 -0.98
CA HIS A 528 -28.11 7.31 -1.61
C HIS A 528 -27.07 7.30 -2.74
N SER A 529 -26.80 8.44 -3.38
CA SER A 529 -25.80 8.53 -4.44
C SER A 529 -24.37 8.37 -3.93
N ILE A 530 -24.13 8.56 -2.63
CA ILE A 530 -22.83 8.30 -1.99
C ILE A 530 -22.43 6.83 -2.17
N GLU A 531 -23.38 5.91 -2.22
CA GLU A 531 -23.10 4.47 -2.38
C GLU A 531 -22.59 4.09 -3.77
N HIS A 532 -22.72 4.97 -4.76
CA HIS A 532 -22.14 4.77 -6.09
C HIS A 532 -20.66 5.20 -6.15
N LEU A 533 -20.15 5.93 -5.16
CA LEU A 533 -18.74 6.26 -5.09
C LEU A 533 -17.90 4.99 -4.87
N PRO A 534 -16.61 5.00 -5.26
CA PRO A 534 -15.67 3.94 -4.90
C PRO A 534 -15.74 3.60 -3.41
N SER A 535 -15.67 2.30 -3.10
CA SER A 535 -15.89 1.78 -1.74
C SER A 535 -14.94 2.39 -0.70
N GLU A 536 -13.74 2.75 -1.14
CA GLU A 536 -12.67 3.39 -0.39
C GLU A 536 -13.01 4.83 0.02
N ALA A 537 -13.89 5.51 -0.73
CA ALA A 537 -14.26 6.91 -0.49
C ALA A 537 -15.68 7.08 0.07
N ALA A 538 -16.61 6.16 -0.23
CA ALA A 538 -18.02 6.27 0.17
C ALA A 538 -18.19 6.42 1.70
N GLY A 539 -17.55 5.55 2.49
CA GLY A 539 -17.61 5.60 3.96
C GLY A 539 -17.13 6.94 4.54
N PRO A 540 -15.89 7.37 4.22
CA PRO A 540 -15.37 8.68 4.64
C PRO A 540 -16.24 9.88 4.22
N ILE A 541 -16.81 9.86 3.01
CA ILE A 541 -17.73 10.91 2.54
C ILE A 541 -19.02 10.91 3.35
N ARG A 542 -19.61 9.74 3.65
CA ARG A 542 -20.76 9.66 4.57
C ARG A 542 -20.40 10.30 5.92
N VAL A 543 -19.24 9.99 6.49
CA VAL A 543 -18.81 10.59 7.77
C VAL A 543 -18.72 12.10 7.69
N ALA A 544 -18.17 12.66 6.60
CA ALA A 544 -18.07 14.10 6.41
C ALA A 544 -19.46 14.76 6.35
N VAL A 545 -20.38 14.20 5.57
CA VAL A 545 -21.76 14.67 5.43
C VAL A 545 -22.51 14.56 6.75
N GLU A 546 -22.52 13.38 7.38
CA GLU A 546 -23.25 13.13 8.63
C GLU A 546 -22.74 13.98 9.78
N SER A 547 -21.41 14.17 9.87
CA SER A 547 -20.81 15.04 10.90
C SER A 547 -21.26 16.50 10.79
N TYR A 548 -21.65 16.93 9.59
CA TYR A 548 -22.14 18.28 9.35
C TYR A 548 -23.67 18.37 9.47
N MET A 549 -24.41 17.39 8.94
CA MET A 549 -25.87 17.31 9.12
C MET A 549 -26.27 17.19 10.60
N GLU A 550 -25.41 16.61 11.44
CA GLU A 550 -25.60 16.57 12.89
C GLU A 550 -25.70 17.97 13.53
N ILE A 551 -25.11 18.99 12.91
CA ILE A 551 -25.29 20.40 13.33
C ILE A 551 -26.75 20.81 13.13
N GLY A 552 -27.33 20.52 11.97
CA GLY A 552 -28.74 20.79 11.67
C GLY A 552 -29.67 20.04 12.62
N ARG A 553 -29.37 18.78 12.94
CA ARG A 553 -30.13 18.01 13.94
C ARG A 553 -30.02 18.62 15.34
N THR A 554 -28.85 19.13 15.70
CA THR A 554 -28.62 19.81 16.99
C THR A 554 -29.39 21.12 17.07
N LEU A 555 -29.47 21.89 15.98
CA LEU A 555 -30.25 23.14 15.91
C LEU A 555 -31.76 22.92 16.13
N ARG A 556 -32.27 21.71 15.86
CA ARG A 556 -33.68 21.34 16.08
C ARG A 556 -33.98 20.82 17.49
N GLN A 557 -32.97 20.61 18.34
CA GLN A 557 -33.23 20.07 19.67
C GLN A 557 -33.96 21.10 20.52
N GLU A 558 -35.09 20.70 21.10
CA GLU A 558 -35.87 21.57 22.00
C GLU A 558 -34.98 22.11 23.12
N GLY A 559 -35.04 23.42 23.36
CA GLY A 559 -34.22 24.10 24.37
C GLY A 559 -32.74 24.27 24.00
N TYR A 560 -32.30 23.93 22.79
CA TYR A 560 -30.93 24.19 22.36
C TYR A 560 -30.68 25.68 22.15
N VAL A 561 -29.91 26.29 23.05
CA VAL A 561 -29.46 27.67 22.92
C VAL A 561 -28.11 27.71 22.21
N VAL A 562 -28.04 28.47 21.11
CA VAL A 562 -26.81 28.71 20.37
C VAL A 562 -25.80 29.48 21.25
N LYS A 563 -24.79 28.78 21.76
CA LYS A 563 -23.74 29.39 22.61
C LYS A 563 -22.73 30.15 21.76
N ALA A 564 -22.39 31.37 22.17
CA ALA A 564 -21.43 32.25 21.48
C ALA A 564 -21.75 32.46 19.98
N GLY A 565 -23.02 32.38 19.58
CA GLY A 565 -23.45 32.58 18.20
C GLY A 565 -23.18 31.40 17.25
N ARG A 566 -22.69 30.24 17.71
CA ARG A 566 -22.51 29.04 16.84
C ARG A 566 -22.94 27.74 17.51
N ALA A 567 -23.76 26.95 16.81
CA ALA A 567 -24.09 25.60 17.28
C ALA A 567 -22.86 24.68 17.18
N THR A 568 -22.58 23.93 18.26
CA THR A 568 -21.45 23.01 18.30
C THR A 568 -21.87 21.62 18.78
N VAL A 569 -21.33 20.60 18.09
CA VAL A 569 -21.49 19.19 18.46
C VAL A 569 -20.32 18.77 19.38
N PRO A 570 -20.58 18.15 20.55
CA PRO A 570 -19.54 17.61 21.42
C PRO A 570 -18.66 16.55 20.74
N LYS A 571 -17.39 16.42 21.15
CA LYS A 571 -16.43 15.49 20.54
C LYS A 571 -16.90 14.03 20.54
N TRP A 572 -17.45 13.55 21.66
CA TRP A 572 -17.93 12.17 21.78
C TRP A 572 -19.09 11.88 20.82
N ARG A 573 -20.01 12.85 20.63
CA ARG A 573 -21.14 12.72 19.70
C ARG A 573 -20.66 12.68 18.26
N ARG A 574 -19.64 13.46 17.90
CA ARG A 574 -19.00 13.37 16.57
C ARG A 574 -18.34 12.00 16.33
N LEU A 575 -17.63 11.47 17.33
CA LEU A 575 -17.00 10.15 17.24
C LEU A 575 -18.05 9.04 17.08
N LEU A 576 -19.14 9.11 17.84
CA LEU A 576 -20.24 8.17 17.76
C LEU A 576 -20.92 8.22 16.39
N VAL A 577 -21.24 9.42 15.88
CA VAL A 577 -21.82 9.61 14.55
C VAL A 577 -20.88 9.05 13.47
N ALA A 578 -19.59 9.37 13.52
CA ALA A 578 -18.62 8.84 12.57
C ALA A 578 -18.57 7.31 12.59
N TRP A 579 -18.49 6.70 13.77
CA TRP A 579 -18.43 5.24 13.93
C TRP A 579 -19.72 4.55 13.45
N GLN A 580 -20.89 5.08 13.83
CA GLN A 580 -22.19 4.56 13.37
C GLN A 580 -22.34 4.66 11.85
N THR A 581 -21.92 5.80 11.28
CA THR A 581 -22.02 6.07 9.84
C THR A 581 -21.14 5.16 9.00
N LEU A 582 -19.94 4.83 9.49
CA LEU A 582 -19.07 3.87 8.81
C LEU A 582 -19.64 2.44 8.85
N ASN A 583 -20.32 2.07 9.94
CA ASN A 583 -20.96 0.75 10.08
C ASN A 583 -22.29 0.62 9.32
N GLN A 584 -22.86 1.72 8.81
CA GLN A 584 -24.02 1.67 7.94
C GLN A 584 -23.59 1.17 6.55
N THR A 585 -23.73 -0.13 6.30
CA THR A 585 -23.67 -0.68 4.94
C THR A 585 -24.96 -0.32 4.21
N GLY A 586 -24.86 0.22 2.99
CA GLY A 586 -25.93 0.82 2.18
C GLY A 586 -27.18 -0.01 1.85
N LYS A 587 -27.42 -1.14 2.52
CA LYS A 587 -28.64 -1.96 2.44
C LYS A 587 -29.60 -1.82 3.63
N SER A 588 -29.20 -1.17 4.74
CA SER A 588 -30.09 -1.03 5.90
C SER A 588 -30.62 0.40 6.03
N ARG A 589 -31.95 0.52 6.16
CA ARG A 589 -32.69 1.75 6.46
C ARG A 589 -31.94 2.62 7.46
N TYR A 590 -31.76 3.91 7.16
CA TYR A 590 -31.42 4.96 8.13
C TYR A 590 -32.30 4.81 9.37
N PRO A 591 -31.80 4.35 10.52
CA PRO A 591 -32.58 4.23 11.73
C PRO A 591 -32.08 5.31 12.68
N VAL A 592 -32.53 6.56 12.51
CA VAL A 592 -32.25 7.62 13.50
C VAL A 592 -33.52 8.35 13.96
N ASP A 593 -34.67 8.11 13.33
CA ASP A 593 -35.95 8.70 13.79
C ASP A 593 -36.56 8.02 15.02
N ALA A 594 -35.99 6.90 15.48
CA ALA A 594 -36.61 6.07 16.53
C ALA A 594 -36.29 6.50 17.98
N PHE A 595 -35.31 7.38 18.23
CA PHE A 595 -34.85 7.68 19.59
C PHE A 595 -35.09 9.12 20.07
N PHE A 596 -35.51 10.04 19.20
CA PHE A 596 -35.74 11.44 19.57
C PHE A 596 -37.01 11.99 18.92
N ARG A 597 -38.18 11.56 19.42
CA ARG A 597 -39.43 12.34 19.27
C ARG A 597 -39.84 12.87 20.63
N PRO A 598 -40.01 14.19 20.82
CA PRO A 598 -40.78 14.72 21.92
C PRO A 598 -42.22 14.23 21.77
N SER A 599 -42.81 13.75 22.87
CA SER A 599 -44.21 13.32 22.90
C SER A 599 -45.13 14.53 22.76
N THR A 600 -45.52 14.89 21.55
CA THR A 600 -46.63 15.82 21.31
C THR A 600 -47.87 15.02 20.94
N ALA A 601 -48.69 14.74 21.95
CA ALA A 601 -50.05 14.25 21.80
C ALA A 601 -50.91 15.38 21.22
N GLY A 602 -51.14 15.36 19.91
CA GLY A 602 -51.99 16.33 19.21
C GLY A 602 -52.94 15.63 18.25
N ARG A 603 -54.16 15.37 18.72
CA ARG A 603 -55.33 14.93 17.94
C ARG A 603 -55.49 15.78 16.67
N ARG A 604 -55.50 15.17 15.49
CA ARG A 604 -56.31 15.68 14.35
C ARG A 604 -56.78 14.59 13.39
N ARG A 605 -58.12 14.52 13.35
CA ARG A 605 -59.11 14.03 12.39
C ARG A 605 -58.66 13.40 11.06
N ARG A 606 -59.30 12.26 10.80
CA ARG A 606 -59.62 11.68 9.48
C ARG A 606 -60.23 12.74 8.55
N ASP A 607 -59.75 12.82 7.32
CA ASP A 607 -60.52 12.53 6.10
C ASP A 607 -59.68 12.75 4.83
N GLY A 608 -60.01 12.01 3.76
CA GLY A 608 -59.62 12.36 2.39
C GLY A 608 -58.65 11.40 1.68
N ARG A 609 -59.21 10.46 0.92
CA ARG A 609 -58.52 9.57 -0.03
C ARG A 609 -57.71 10.33 -1.09
N SER A 610 -56.50 9.85 -1.37
CA SER A 610 -55.89 9.85 -2.71
C SER A 610 -54.75 8.82 -2.74
N THR A 611 -55.07 7.62 -3.20
CA THR A 611 -54.11 6.52 -3.39
C THR A 611 -53.43 6.65 -4.74
N SER A 612 -52.20 7.15 -4.77
CA SER A 612 -51.25 6.95 -5.87
C SER A 612 -50.13 6.04 -5.39
N ARG A 613 -50.35 4.72 -5.47
CA ARG A 613 -49.30 3.71 -5.34
C ARG A 613 -48.58 3.62 -6.68
N ARG A 614 -47.40 4.26 -6.79
CA ARG A 614 -46.47 3.97 -7.89
C ARG A 614 -45.85 2.59 -7.64
N SER A 615 -46.19 1.67 -8.53
CA SER A 615 -45.86 0.26 -8.55
C SER A 615 -44.35 0.00 -8.49
N LYS A 616 -43.94 -0.97 -7.67
CA LYS A 616 -42.61 -1.57 -7.71
C LYS A 616 -42.51 -2.42 -8.98
N SER A 617 -41.44 -2.23 -9.76
CA SER A 617 -41.09 -3.10 -10.89
C SER A 617 -41.05 -4.56 -10.43
N HIS A 618 -41.86 -5.39 -11.07
CA HIS A 618 -41.94 -6.83 -10.82
C HIS A 618 -41.08 -7.52 -11.88
N TYR A 619 -40.10 -8.33 -11.48
CA TYR A 619 -39.40 -9.22 -12.42
C TYR A 619 -40.44 -10.14 -13.09
N LYS A 620 -40.39 -10.23 -14.43
CA LYS A 620 -41.26 -11.09 -15.24
C LYS A 620 -40.47 -12.31 -15.71
N LYS A 621 -40.91 -13.52 -15.36
CA LYS A 621 -40.43 -14.76 -16.00
C LYS A 621 -40.98 -14.80 -17.43
N LEU A 622 -40.09 -14.81 -18.42
CA LEU A 622 -40.40 -14.72 -19.85
C LEU A 622 -40.92 -16.03 -20.48
N LEU A 623 -40.94 -17.14 -19.73
CA LEU A 623 -41.20 -18.48 -20.27
C LEU A 623 -42.63 -18.71 -20.83
N TRP A 624 -43.57 -17.81 -20.57
CA TRP A 624 -44.99 -18.00 -20.94
C TRP A 624 -45.56 -16.86 -21.79
N PHE A 625 -44.71 -15.94 -22.29
CA PHE A 625 -45.15 -14.91 -23.23
C PHE A 625 -45.03 -15.43 -24.66
N LYS A 626 -46.14 -15.45 -25.39
CA LYS A 626 -46.18 -15.84 -26.81
C LYS A 626 -45.36 -14.82 -27.63
N GLN A 627 -44.18 -15.21 -28.07
CA GLN A 627 -43.31 -14.37 -28.89
C GLN A 627 -43.77 -14.40 -30.36
N PRO A 628 -43.45 -13.38 -31.19
CA PRO A 628 -43.83 -13.35 -32.59
C PRO A 628 -43.06 -14.36 -33.47
N PHE A 629 -42.14 -15.11 -32.88
CA PHE A 629 -41.36 -16.16 -33.52
C PHE A 629 -41.33 -17.42 -32.63
N PRO A 630 -41.13 -18.61 -33.23
CA PRO A 630 -41.00 -19.87 -32.50
C PRO A 630 -39.82 -19.86 -31.50
N ASP A 631 -39.93 -20.61 -30.40
CA ASP A 631 -38.87 -20.69 -29.36
C ASP A 631 -37.52 -21.25 -29.89
N ASN A 632 -37.51 -21.89 -31.06
CA ASN A 632 -36.33 -22.40 -31.76
C ASN A 632 -35.88 -21.51 -32.93
N TYR A 633 -36.41 -20.29 -33.05
CA TYR A 633 -36.03 -19.37 -34.11
C TYR A 633 -34.59 -18.88 -33.92
N THR A 634 -33.74 -19.21 -34.88
CA THR A 634 -32.37 -18.71 -35.00
C THR A 634 -32.31 -17.88 -36.27
N ASP A 635 -31.83 -16.64 -36.22
CA ASP A 635 -31.70 -15.80 -37.41
C ASP A 635 -30.61 -16.37 -38.34
N GLU A 636 -31.02 -17.15 -39.35
CA GLU A 636 -30.11 -17.79 -40.30
C GLU A 636 -29.20 -16.78 -41.03
N LYS A 637 -29.60 -15.49 -41.13
CA LYS A 637 -28.80 -14.48 -41.84
C LYS A 637 -27.62 -13.96 -41.03
N THR A 638 -27.73 -13.85 -39.70
CA THR A 638 -26.64 -13.33 -38.85
C THR A 638 -25.93 -14.40 -38.04
N PHE A 639 -26.59 -15.53 -37.77
CA PHE A 639 -26.05 -16.58 -36.92
C PHE A 639 -24.80 -17.26 -37.49
N LEU A 640 -24.77 -17.50 -38.80
CA LEU A 640 -23.61 -18.11 -39.47
C LEU A 640 -22.47 -17.11 -39.68
N ASP A 641 -22.78 -15.82 -39.87
CA ASP A 641 -21.78 -14.75 -40.04
C ASP A 641 -20.94 -14.53 -38.76
N HIS A 642 -21.50 -14.89 -37.60
CA HIS A 642 -20.82 -14.78 -36.30
C HIS A 642 -20.14 -16.09 -35.86
N LEU A 643 -20.21 -17.15 -36.67
CA LEU A 643 -19.74 -18.49 -36.30
C LEU A 643 -18.24 -18.63 -36.62
N GLN A 644 -17.40 -18.03 -35.79
CA GLN A 644 -15.95 -18.20 -35.86
C GLN A 644 -15.55 -19.63 -35.47
N ARG A 645 -15.20 -20.47 -36.45
CA ARG A 645 -14.57 -21.78 -36.20
C ARG A 645 -13.07 -21.60 -35.96
N ASN A 646 -12.60 -22.01 -34.79
CA ASN A 646 -11.19 -21.96 -34.37
C ASN A 646 -10.47 -20.60 -34.58
N PRO A 647 -10.96 -19.47 -34.01
CA PRO A 647 -10.30 -18.17 -34.08
C PRO A 647 -8.91 -18.11 -33.43
N ARG A 648 -8.44 -19.22 -32.84
CA ARG A 648 -7.12 -19.39 -32.23
C ARG A 648 -6.26 -20.49 -32.88
N LEU A 649 -6.64 -21.01 -34.06
CA LEU A 649 -5.78 -21.97 -34.76
C LEU A 649 -4.55 -21.23 -35.31
N GLN A 650 -3.43 -21.34 -34.61
CA GLN A 650 -2.13 -20.89 -35.10
C GLN A 650 -1.57 -22.01 -35.99
N PRO A 651 -1.43 -21.84 -37.32
CA PRO A 651 -0.73 -22.82 -38.13
C PRO A 651 0.75 -22.82 -37.73
N TYR A 652 1.23 -23.93 -37.16
CA TYR A 652 2.64 -24.09 -36.85
C TYR A 652 3.38 -24.63 -38.07
N GLU A 653 4.43 -23.93 -38.50
CA GLU A 653 5.36 -24.49 -39.48
C GLU A 653 6.24 -25.55 -38.81
N PHE A 654 6.37 -26.73 -39.44
CA PHE A 654 7.15 -27.86 -38.95
C PHE A 654 8.55 -27.46 -38.47
N TRP A 655 9.25 -26.62 -39.23
CA TRP A 655 10.60 -26.15 -38.90
C TRP A 655 10.66 -25.23 -37.68
N SER A 656 9.61 -24.43 -37.42
CA SER A 656 9.50 -23.64 -36.19
C SER A 656 9.29 -24.52 -34.97
N LEU A 657 8.46 -25.56 -35.12
CA LEU A 657 8.22 -26.54 -34.04
C LEU A 657 9.48 -27.35 -33.72
N MET A 658 10.21 -27.77 -34.76
CA MET A 658 11.53 -28.41 -34.60
C MET A 658 12.51 -27.47 -33.90
N ALA A 659 12.50 -26.19 -34.26
CA ALA A 659 13.36 -25.20 -33.62
C ALA A 659 13.04 -24.99 -32.14
N ASP A 660 11.77 -24.99 -31.75
CA ASP A 660 11.36 -24.87 -30.35
C ASP A 660 11.64 -26.16 -29.55
N THR A 661 11.55 -27.32 -30.18
CA THR A 661 11.88 -28.61 -29.55
C THR A 661 13.35 -28.69 -29.11
N THR A 662 14.26 -28.02 -29.83
CA THR A 662 15.69 -27.96 -29.43
C THR A 662 15.91 -27.30 -28.06
N ILE A 663 15.03 -26.41 -27.61
CA ILE A 663 15.10 -25.79 -26.28
C ILE A 663 14.90 -26.84 -25.19
N ILE A 664 13.95 -27.75 -25.40
CA ILE A 664 13.62 -28.85 -24.50
C ILE A 664 14.83 -29.78 -24.41
N VAL A 665 15.38 -30.17 -25.56
CA VAL A 665 16.56 -31.04 -25.66
C VAL A 665 17.77 -30.43 -24.93
N GLN A 666 18.06 -29.15 -25.14
CA GLN A 666 19.16 -28.47 -24.44
C GLN A 666 18.96 -28.46 -22.92
N HIS A 667 17.74 -28.22 -22.43
CA HIS A 667 17.48 -28.19 -20.99
C HIS A 667 17.60 -29.58 -20.35
N LEU A 668 17.04 -30.61 -20.99
CA LEU A 668 17.19 -32.00 -20.54
C LEU A 668 18.66 -32.44 -20.54
N ALA A 669 19.42 -32.06 -21.57
CA ALA A 669 20.85 -32.33 -21.62
C ALA A 669 21.60 -31.62 -20.47
N SER A 670 21.27 -30.36 -20.15
CA SER A 670 21.85 -29.65 -19.00
C SER A 670 21.55 -30.33 -17.66
N VAL A 671 20.32 -30.82 -17.45
CA VAL A 671 19.94 -31.59 -16.25
C VAL A 671 20.73 -32.90 -16.18
N ALA A 672 20.85 -33.62 -17.30
CA ALA A 672 21.61 -34.86 -17.37
C ALA A 672 23.11 -34.66 -17.09
N ILE A 673 23.72 -33.64 -17.70
CA ILE A 673 25.12 -33.26 -17.44
C ILE A 673 25.33 -32.92 -15.97
N PHE A 674 24.43 -32.13 -15.37
CA PHE A 674 24.49 -31.81 -13.94
C PHE A 674 24.47 -33.07 -13.07
N CYS A 675 23.56 -34.01 -13.33
CA CYS A 675 23.49 -35.27 -12.61
C CYS A 675 24.75 -36.12 -12.79
N CYS A 676 25.28 -36.20 -14.02
CA CYS A 676 26.49 -36.96 -14.30
C CYS A 676 27.72 -36.36 -13.60
N CYS A 677 27.85 -35.04 -13.59
CA CYS A 677 28.90 -34.35 -12.86
C CYS A 677 28.78 -34.59 -11.35
N PHE A 678 27.57 -34.54 -10.79
CA PHE A 678 27.36 -34.84 -9.37
C PHE A 678 27.77 -36.28 -9.00
N VAL A 679 27.37 -37.26 -9.81
CA VAL A 679 27.75 -38.67 -9.60
C VAL A 679 29.26 -38.87 -9.77
N ALA A 680 29.88 -38.22 -10.76
CA ALA A 680 31.33 -38.29 -10.93
C ALA A 680 32.11 -37.66 -9.75
N ILE A 681 31.57 -36.60 -9.15
CA ILE A 681 32.14 -35.96 -7.95
C ILE A 681 31.98 -36.88 -6.73
N ILE A 682 30.81 -37.50 -6.53
CA ILE A 682 30.57 -38.36 -5.36
C ILE A 682 31.38 -39.66 -5.41
N GLN A 683 31.63 -40.19 -6.62
CA GLN A 683 32.47 -41.36 -6.85
C GLN A 683 33.98 -41.05 -6.79
N GLY A 684 34.37 -39.78 -6.70
CA GLY A 684 35.78 -39.36 -6.69
C GLY A 684 36.48 -39.44 -8.05
N ASN A 685 35.73 -39.64 -9.14
CA ASN A 685 36.25 -39.78 -10.49
C ASN A 685 36.66 -38.43 -11.10
N VAL A 686 36.04 -37.33 -10.67
CA VAL A 686 36.31 -35.97 -11.16
C VAL A 686 36.40 -35.00 -9.99
N SER A 687 37.40 -34.11 -10.04
CA SER A 687 37.53 -33.04 -9.06
C SER A 687 36.41 -32.01 -9.23
N PRO A 688 35.67 -31.66 -8.17
CA PRO A 688 34.59 -30.66 -8.23
C PRO A 688 35.13 -29.27 -8.60
N LEU A 689 36.37 -28.94 -8.22
CA LEU A 689 37.02 -27.69 -8.61
C LEU A 689 37.27 -27.61 -10.11
N SER A 690 37.57 -28.74 -10.76
CA SER A 690 37.76 -28.79 -12.21
C SER A 690 36.45 -28.60 -12.97
N VAL A 691 35.35 -29.19 -12.46
CA VAL A 691 34.01 -29.03 -13.05
C VAL A 691 33.55 -27.58 -12.97
N VAL A 692 33.57 -26.99 -11.77
CA VAL A 692 33.15 -25.59 -11.60
C VAL A 692 34.12 -24.63 -12.29
N GLY A 693 35.42 -24.88 -12.26
CA GLY A 693 36.40 -24.03 -12.93
C GLY A 693 36.20 -23.97 -14.45
N LEU A 694 35.89 -25.11 -15.09
CA LEU A 694 35.54 -25.15 -16.51
C LEU A 694 34.22 -24.43 -16.79
N ALA A 695 33.20 -24.65 -15.95
CA ALA A 695 31.90 -24.00 -16.10
C ALA A 695 31.97 -22.48 -15.89
N THR A 696 32.74 -22.00 -14.91
CA THR A 696 33.03 -20.58 -14.71
C THR A 696 33.77 -19.99 -15.90
N LEU A 697 34.78 -20.69 -16.46
CA LEU A 697 35.48 -20.24 -17.66
C LEU A 697 34.51 -20.09 -18.85
N CYS A 698 33.67 -21.09 -19.09
CA CYS A 698 32.63 -21.03 -20.11
C CYS A 698 31.65 -19.88 -19.88
N THR A 699 31.25 -19.65 -18.63
CA THR A 699 30.35 -18.56 -18.24
C THR A 699 30.97 -17.18 -18.46
N VAL A 700 32.26 -17.01 -18.16
CA VAL A 700 33.01 -15.77 -18.43
C VAL A 700 33.14 -15.54 -19.93
N LEU A 701 33.48 -16.57 -20.71
CA LEU A 701 33.53 -16.47 -22.18
C LEU A 701 32.16 -16.12 -22.78
N ALA A 702 31.10 -16.74 -22.29
CA ALA A 702 29.72 -16.44 -22.67
C ALA A 702 29.34 -14.99 -22.32
N TRP A 703 29.74 -14.50 -21.15
CA TRP A 703 29.53 -13.12 -20.72
C TRP A 703 30.29 -12.12 -21.59
N ILE A 704 31.55 -12.41 -21.96
CA ILE A 704 32.34 -11.56 -22.86
C ILE A 704 31.68 -11.48 -24.25
N LEU A 705 31.21 -12.62 -24.77
CA LEU A 705 30.48 -12.67 -26.04
C LEU A 705 29.18 -11.87 -25.96
N TRP A 706 28.42 -12.03 -24.88
CA TRP A 706 27.18 -11.29 -24.64
C TRP A 706 27.42 -9.78 -24.48
N ASP A 707 28.43 -9.34 -23.74
CA ASP A 707 28.77 -7.92 -23.58
C ASP A 707 29.21 -7.28 -24.91
N ARG A 708 29.94 -8.05 -25.73
CA ARG A 708 30.33 -7.65 -27.10
C ARG A 708 29.12 -7.52 -28.01
N TRP A 709 28.18 -8.46 -27.92
CA TRP A 709 26.88 -8.45 -28.62
C TRP A 709 26.02 -7.25 -28.26
N GLN A 710 25.89 -6.94 -26.97
CA GLN A 710 25.18 -5.73 -26.52
C GLN A 710 25.84 -4.45 -27.03
N GLY A 711 27.15 -4.48 -27.29
CA GLY A 711 27.90 -3.33 -27.80
C GLY A 711 27.66 -3.06 -29.26
N GLN A 712 27.39 -4.12 -30.02
CA GLN A 712 26.99 -4.00 -31.43
C GLN A 712 25.60 -3.39 -31.55
N ILE A 713 24.62 -3.80 -30.72
CA ILE A 713 23.25 -3.26 -30.74
C ILE A 713 23.23 -1.76 -30.50
N LEU A 714 23.94 -1.29 -29.48
CA LEU A 714 24.01 0.14 -29.15
C LEU A 714 24.68 0.95 -30.27
N ARG A 715 25.75 0.41 -30.88
CA ARG A 715 26.41 1.04 -32.04
C ARG A 715 25.53 1.09 -33.28
N THR A 716 24.71 0.05 -33.52
CA THR A 716 23.74 0.06 -34.61
C THR A 716 22.59 1.04 -34.34
N ALA A 717 22.12 1.17 -33.09
CA ALA A 717 21.13 2.17 -32.71
C ALA A 717 21.63 3.60 -32.95
N ASP A 718 22.83 3.94 -32.46
CA ASP A 718 23.48 5.24 -32.72
C ASP A 718 23.65 5.53 -34.23
N SER A 719 23.95 4.51 -35.04
CA SER A 719 24.13 4.68 -36.49
C SER A 719 22.82 4.83 -37.28
N THR A 720 21.69 4.40 -36.70
CA THR A 720 20.36 4.49 -37.32
C THR A 720 19.73 5.85 -37.05
N ASP A 721 19.97 6.42 -35.85
CA ASP A 721 19.61 7.80 -35.51
C ASP A 721 20.44 8.83 -36.31
N ALA A 722 21.67 8.49 -36.71
CA ALA A 722 22.54 9.35 -37.52
C ALA A 722 22.17 9.47 -39.01
N LYS A 723 21.13 8.77 -39.50
CA LYS A 723 20.76 8.72 -40.94
C LYS A 723 19.44 9.44 -41.30
N LEU A 724 18.76 10.11 -40.38
CA LEU A 724 17.62 10.98 -40.72
C LEU A 724 18.11 12.39 -41.16
N PRO A 725 17.56 12.98 -42.24
CA PRO A 725 17.96 14.32 -42.65
C PRO A 725 17.46 15.35 -41.64
N SER A 726 18.39 16.14 -41.10
CA SER A 726 18.15 17.24 -40.17
C SER A 726 17.40 18.38 -40.87
N THR A 727 16.14 18.59 -40.50
CA THR A 727 15.49 19.91 -40.63
C THR A 727 15.86 20.72 -39.38
N GLY A 728 16.40 21.92 -39.61
CA GLY A 728 16.98 22.77 -38.57
C GLY A 728 15.96 23.33 -37.58
N GLU A 729 16.52 23.84 -36.48
CA GLU A 729 15.86 24.50 -35.33
C GLU A 729 15.37 23.58 -34.21
N GLU A 730 16.28 22.86 -33.55
CA GLU A 730 16.08 22.33 -32.18
C GLU A 730 17.39 21.72 -31.63
N SER A 731 18.47 22.50 -31.45
CA SER A 731 19.77 21.94 -31.01
C SER A 731 20.16 22.17 -29.55
N ASP A 732 19.46 23.01 -28.76
CA ASP A 732 19.87 23.28 -27.37
C ASP A 732 19.00 22.59 -26.29
N SER A 733 17.77 22.16 -26.60
CA SER A 733 16.86 21.54 -25.60
C SER A 733 16.89 20.00 -25.58
N ARG A 734 17.42 19.35 -26.62
CA ARG A 734 17.54 17.88 -26.68
C ARG A 734 18.74 17.34 -25.89
N MET A 735 19.82 18.13 -25.79
CA MET A 735 21.06 17.70 -25.14
C MET A 735 20.93 17.54 -23.62
N GLU A 736 20.02 18.27 -22.95
CA GLU A 736 19.79 18.15 -21.50
C GLU A 736 18.76 17.07 -21.13
N SER A 737 17.78 16.77 -21.98
CA SER A 737 16.78 15.72 -21.72
C SER A 737 17.32 14.31 -22.00
N GLU A 738 18.20 14.13 -22.98
CA GLU A 738 18.84 12.82 -23.26
C GLU A 738 19.90 12.43 -22.22
N ALA A 739 20.48 13.39 -21.50
CA ALA A 739 21.48 13.15 -20.46
C ALA A 739 20.88 12.56 -19.15
N ILE A 740 19.58 12.72 -18.92
CA ILE A 740 18.91 12.29 -17.68
C ILE A 740 18.29 10.89 -17.82
N LEU A 741 18.06 10.43 -19.06
CA LEU A 741 17.48 9.11 -19.38
C LEU A 741 18.47 8.15 -20.05
N SER A 742 19.77 8.47 -20.07
CA SER A 742 20.77 7.60 -20.67
C SER A 742 21.07 6.41 -19.72
N PRO A 743 21.00 5.15 -20.20
CA PRO A 743 21.39 4.01 -19.38
C PRO A 743 22.84 4.18 -18.89
N PRO A 744 23.17 3.70 -17.69
CA PRO A 744 24.49 3.94 -17.10
C PRO A 744 25.60 3.48 -18.04
N PRO A 745 26.71 4.24 -18.15
CA PRO A 745 27.80 3.91 -19.07
C PRO A 745 28.23 2.46 -18.88
N ARG A 746 28.53 1.75 -19.98
CA ARG A 746 28.76 0.29 -19.99
C ARG A 746 29.80 -0.18 -18.96
N TYR A 747 30.76 0.70 -18.65
CA TYR A 747 31.72 0.51 -17.55
C TYR A 747 31.05 0.34 -16.17
N GLN A 748 30.06 1.17 -15.83
CA GLN A 748 29.28 1.06 -14.59
C GLN A 748 28.44 -0.22 -14.55
N GLN A 749 27.86 -0.64 -15.68
CA GLN A 749 27.15 -1.91 -15.79
C GLN A 749 28.09 -3.10 -15.56
N ARG A 750 29.28 -3.09 -16.18
CA ARG A 750 30.32 -4.12 -15.95
C ARG A 750 30.76 -4.17 -14.49
N ILE A 751 30.98 -3.02 -13.85
CA ILE A 751 31.30 -2.95 -12.42
C ILE A 751 30.15 -3.52 -11.56
N SER A 752 28.90 -3.20 -11.89
CA SER A 752 27.73 -3.72 -11.16
C SER A 752 27.64 -5.26 -11.27
N THR A 753 27.87 -5.80 -12.46
CA THR A 753 27.90 -7.26 -12.69
C THR A 753 29.04 -7.92 -11.93
N ILE A 754 30.25 -7.34 -11.96
CA ILE A 754 31.41 -7.86 -11.21
C ILE A 754 31.14 -7.80 -9.69
N LYS A 755 30.59 -6.70 -9.18
CA LYS A 755 30.20 -6.57 -7.77
C LYS A 755 29.17 -7.63 -7.35
N SER A 756 28.17 -7.87 -8.20
CA SER A 756 27.15 -8.89 -7.95
C SER A 756 27.75 -10.30 -7.96
N ALA A 757 28.65 -10.59 -8.90
CA ALA A 757 29.36 -11.88 -8.96
C ALA A 757 30.24 -12.10 -7.72
N VAL A 758 30.99 -11.08 -7.27
CA VAL A 758 31.80 -11.14 -6.05
C VAL A 758 30.93 -11.36 -4.81
N LEU A 759 29.77 -10.69 -4.74
CA LEU A 759 28.83 -10.86 -3.64
C LEU A 759 28.23 -12.27 -3.59
N ILE A 760 27.81 -12.81 -4.74
CA ILE A 760 27.30 -14.19 -4.86
C ILE A 760 28.39 -15.19 -4.46
N TYR A 761 29.61 -15.03 -4.99
CA TYR A 761 30.75 -15.89 -4.67
C TYR A 761 31.07 -15.88 -3.17
N GLY A 762 31.14 -14.69 -2.56
CA GLY A 762 31.39 -14.53 -1.12
C GLY A 762 30.26 -15.10 -0.25
N ALA A 763 29.01 -14.88 -0.65
CA ALA A 763 27.85 -15.43 0.05
C ALA A 763 27.81 -16.96 -0.01
N LEU A 764 28.07 -17.56 -1.16
CA LEU A 764 28.14 -19.01 -1.31
C LEU A 764 29.28 -19.62 -0.50
N LEU A 765 30.46 -18.99 -0.49
CA LEU A 765 31.57 -19.42 0.37
C LEU A 765 31.18 -19.40 1.86
N GLY A 766 30.50 -18.35 2.32
CA GLY A 766 30.03 -18.22 3.70
C GLY A 766 28.91 -19.20 4.07
N LEU A 767 28.00 -19.49 3.13
CA LEU A 767 26.86 -20.40 3.35
C LEU A 767 27.23 -21.88 3.18
N SER A 768 28.31 -22.21 2.47
CA SER A 768 28.69 -23.59 2.17
C SER A 768 28.82 -24.51 3.40
N PRO A 769 29.37 -24.08 4.56
CA PRO A 769 29.36 -24.91 5.76
C PRO A 769 27.96 -25.23 6.27
N ILE A 770 27.02 -24.30 6.15
CA ILE A 770 25.61 -24.45 6.57
C ILE A 770 24.89 -25.39 5.60
N LEU A 771 25.08 -25.21 4.29
CA LEU A 771 24.49 -26.09 3.27
C LEU A 771 24.99 -27.53 3.40
N LYS A 772 26.26 -27.72 3.82
CA LYS A 772 26.82 -29.04 4.14
C LYS A 772 26.08 -29.72 5.31
N SER A 773 25.71 -28.97 6.34
CA SER A 773 25.08 -29.52 7.55
C SER A 773 23.54 -29.59 7.48
N LEU A 774 22.92 -28.84 6.56
CA LEU A 774 21.48 -28.58 6.50
C LEU A 774 20.59 -29.84 6.57
N THR A 775 20.96 -30.91 5.88
CA THR A 775 20.17 -32.16 5.82
C THR A 775 20.96 -33.38 6.30
N LYS A 776 21.99 -33.18 7.12
CA LYS A 776 22.85 -34.27 7.63
C LYS A 776 22.05 -35.35 8.38
N SER A 777 20.95 -34.98 9.04
CA SER A 777 20.04 -35.87 9.77
C SER A 777 19.07 -36.65 8.87
N THR A 778 18.96 -36.30 7.59
CA THR A 778 18.09 -36.99 6.62
C THR A 778 18.84 -38.13 5.93
N THR A 779 18.17 -39.27 5.77
CA THR A 779 18.72 -40.44 5.05
C THR A 779 19.01 -40.11 3.59
N SER A 780 20.08 -40.70 3.03
CA SER A 780 20.49 -40.46 1.65
C SER A 780 19.37 -40.80 0.66
N ASP A 781 18.65 -41.91 0.84
CA ASP A 781 17.57 -42.35 -0.05
C ASP A 781 16.46 -41.29 -0.21
N SER A 782 16.09 -40.63 0.89
CA SER A 782 15.15 -39.51 0.84
C SER A 782 15.73 -38.30 0.11
N ILE A 783 17.02 -38.02 0.26
CA ILE A 783 17.69 -36.90 -0.44
C ILE A 783 17.75 -37.17 -1.94
N TRP A 784 18.09 -38.39 -2.35
CA TRP A 784 18.04 -38.81 -3.75
C TRP A 784 16.62 -38.63 -4.31
N ALA A 785 15.60 -39.18 -3.64
CA ALA A 785 14.21 -39.07 -4.08
C ALA A 785 13.71 -37.63 -4.17
N ILE A 786 13.97 -36.80 -3.15
CA ILE A 786 13.58 -35.38 -3.15
C ILE A 786 14.32 -34.62 -4.26
N SER A 787 15.61 -34.87 -4.46
CA SER A 787 16.37 -34.24 -5.53
C SER A 787 15.84 -34.62 -6.92
N THR A 788 15.42 -35.87 -7.12
CA THR A 788 14.79 -36.34 -8.37
C THR A 788 13.47 -35.61 -8.61
N TRP A 789 12.60 -35.51 -7.60
CA TRP A 789 11.34 -34.76 -7.72
C TRP A 789 11.56 -33.28 -8.01
N LEU A 790 12.54 -32.66 -7.36
CA LEU A 790 12.89 -31.25 -7.60
C LEU A 790 13.47 -31.03 -9.00
N LEU A 791 14.28 -31.96 -9.52
CA LEU A 791 14.78 -31.90 -10.90
C LEU A 791 13.66 -32.14 -11.92
N MET A 792 12.70 -33.02 -11.62
CA MET A 792 11.48 -33.21 -12.43
C MET A 792 10.61 -31.95 -12.43
N MET A 793 10.44 -31.29 -11.28
CA MET A 793 9.76 -29.99 -11.19
C MET A 793 10.50 -28.92 -11.99
N ASN A 794 11.83 -28.89 -11.91
CA ASN A 794 12.64 -27.99 -12.73
C ASN A 794 12.34 -28.17 -14.23
N VAL A 795 12.30 -29.41 -14.73
CA VAL A 795 11.96 -29.71 -16.13
C VAL A 795 10.50 -29.34 -16.45
N ALA A 796 9.55 -29.71 -15.61
CA ALA A 796 8.12 -29.52 -15.87
C ALA A 796 7.70 -28.05 -15.91
N PHE A 797 8.33 -27.20 -15.10
CA PHE A 797 7.99 -25.77 -14.98
C PHE A 797 8.99 -24.86 -15.70
N PHE A 798 9.92 -25.42 -16.47
CA PHE A 798 10.87 -24.61 -17.24
C PHE A 798 10.13 -23.88 -18.37
N ASP A 799 10.50 -22.61 -18.60
CA ASP A 799 9.89 -21.82 -19.67
C ASP A 799 10.45 -22.21 -21.03
N TYR A 800 9.71 -23.04 -21.75
CA TYR A 800 10.01 -23.46 -23.13
C TYR A 800 9.40 -22.54 -24.19
N SER A 801 8.69 -21.49 -23.80
CA SER A 801 7.97 -20.62 -24.73
C SER A 801 8.92 -19.73 -25.55
N SER A 802 8.57 -19.54 -26.82
CA SER A 802 9.33 -18.73 -27.79
C SER A 802 8.68 -17.39 -28.13
N GLY A 803 7.51 -17.08 -27.55
CA GLY A 803 6.69 -15.90 -27.89
C GLY A 803 6.24 -15.05 -26.69
N PRO A 804 5.82 -13.78 -26.91
CA PRO A 804 5.51 -12.81 -25.85
C PRO A 804 4.20 -13.06 -25.07
N GLY A 805 3.61 -14.24 -25.16
CA GLY A 805 2.23 -14.50 -24.73
C GLY A 805 2.05 -15.79 -23.93
N ALA A 806 2.78 -15.96 -22.83
CA ALA A 806 2.43 -16.73 -21.62
C ALA A 806 3.72 -16.97 -20.81
N GLN A 807 4.10 -16.00 -19.97
CA GLN A 807 5.22 -16.17 -19.05
C GLN A 807 4.74 -16.95 -17.82
N LEU A 808 4.95 -18.26 -17.80
CA LEU A 808 4.97 -18.99 -16.54
C LEU A 808 6.08 -18.38 -15.66
N PRO A 809 5.93 -18.30 -14.32
CA PRO A 809 6.98 -17.76 -13.48
C PRO A 809 8.24 -18.64 -13.59
N ALA A 810 9.25 -18.17 -14.33
CA ALA A 810 10.55 -18.85 -14.46
C ALA A 810 11.23 -19.11 -13.10
N SER A 811 10.75 -18.45 -12.04
CA SER A 811 11.19 -18.66 -10.66
C SER A 811 10.95 -20.08 -10.14
N ILE A 812 9.86 -20.76 -10.52
CA ILE A 812 9.57 -22.11 -9.97
C ILE A 812 10.62 -23.13 -10.44
N SER A 813 10.96 -23.12 -11.73
CA SER A 813 11.95 -24.02 -12.31
C SER A 813 13.34 -23.80 -11.72
N THR A 814 13.83 -22.55 -11.78
CA THR A 814 15.16 -22.20 -11.26
C THR A 814 15.28 -22.44 -9.75
N ASN A 815 14.24 -22.12 -8.97
CA ASN A 815 14.26 -22.38 -7.53
C ASN A 815 14.26 -23.88 -7.22
N SER A 816 13.53 -24.69 -8.00
CA SER A 816 13.52 -26.15 -7.86
C SER A 816 14.91 -26.75 -8.14
N ALA A 817 15.60 -26.27 -9.18
CA ALA A 817 16.97 -26.71 -9.48
C ALA A 817 17.97 -26.28 -8.40
N MET A 818 17.88 -25.05 -7.90
CA MET A 818 18.74 -24.57 -6.81
C MET A 818 18.52 -25.38 -5.52
N MET A 819 17.26 -25.70 -5.21
CA MET A 819 16.92 -26.54 -4.06
C MET A 819 17.43 -27.97 -4.25
N ALA A 820 17.32 -28.54 -5.45
CA ALA A 820 17.86 -29.87 -5.76
C ALA A 820 19.38 -29.93 -5.53
N SER A 821 20.12 -28.94 -6.03
CA SER A 821 21.57 -28.83 -5.77
C SER A 821 21.88 -28.66 -4.28
N THR A 822 21.09 -27.86 -3.58
CA THR A 822 21.27 -27.60 -2.14
C THR A 822 21.11 -28.87 -1.30
N VAL A 823 20.08 -29.68 -1.55
CA VAL A 823 19.87 -30.93 -0.79
C VAL A 823 20.93 -31.97 -1.13
N LEU A 824 21.36 -32.06 -2.40
CA LEU A 824 22.43 -32.94 -2.86
C LEU A 824 23.79 -32.54 -2.29
N ALA A 825 24.05 -31.24 -2.14
CA ALA A 825 25.32 -30.74 -1.65
C ALA A 825 25.63 -31.26 -0.23
N SER A 826 24.62 -31.47 0.62
CA SER A 826 24.80 -32.05 1.96
C SER A 826 25.49 -33.43 1.97
N ARG A 827 25.46 -34.17 0.86
CA ARG A 827 26.09 -35.50 0.72
C ARG A 827 27.56 -35.43 0.34
N LEU A 828 28.08 -34.25 0.07
CA LEU A 828 29.46 -34.08 -0.37
C LEU A 828 30.44 -34.03 0.82
N PRO A 829 31.65 -34.59 0.66
CA PRO A 829 32.57 -34.85 1.76
C PRO A 829 33.18 -33.57 2.36
N SER A 830 33.34 -32.50 1.56
CA SER A 830 33.97 -31.26 2.01
C SER A 830 33.17 -30.01 1.65
N THR A 831 33.36 -28.94 2.41
CA THR A 831 32.73 -27.64 2.18
C THR A 831 33.10 -27.07 0.80
N ALA A 832 34.31 -27.36 0.30
CA ALA A 832 34.72 -26.98 -1.05
C ALA A 832 33.89 -27.70 -2.13
N HIS A 833 33.52 -28.96 -1.90
CA HIS A 833 32.66 -29.69 -2.84
C HIS A 833 31.25 -29.08 -2.87
N VAL A 834 30.71 -28.71 -1.70
CA VAL A 834 29.41 -28.01 -1.56
C VAL A 834 29.41 -26.68 -2.30
N PHE A 835 30.45 -25.88 -2.09
CA PHE A 835 30.65 -24.63 -2.79
C PHE A 835 30.69 -24.83 -4.32
N SER A 836 31.50 -25.79 -4.80
CA SER A 836 31.63 -26.07 -6.23
C SER A 836 30.32 -26.53 -6.86
N LEU A 837 29.56 -27.43 -6.21
CA LEU A 837 28.29 -27.93 -6.76
C LEU A 837 27.20 -26.84 -6.79
N THR A 838 27.13 -26.01 -5.75
CA THR A 838 26.13 -24.93 -5.66
C THR A 838 26.41 -23.82 -6.66
N LEU A 839 27.67 -23.44 -6.83
CA LEU A 839 28.09 -22.49 -7.86
C LEU A 839 27.85 -23.06 -9.27
N PHE A 840 28.23 -24.31 -9.52
CA PHE A 840 27.98 -24.99 -10.80
C PHE A 840 26.48 -25.05 -11.14
N SER A 841 25.62 -25.30 -10.15
CA SER A 841 24.16 -25.25 -10.33
C SER A 841 23.69 -23.88 -10.78
N ILE A 842 24.15 -22.79 -10.15
CA ILE A 842 23.79 -21.41 -10.53
C ILE A 842 24.23 -21.10 -11.97
N GLU A 843 25.42 -21.56 -12.37
CA GLU A 843 25.92 -21.39 -13.73
C GLU A 843 25.05 -22.14 -14.75
N VAL A 844 24.69 -23.39 -14.47
CA VAL A 844 23.92 -24.26 -15.39
C VAL A 844 22.44 -23.92 -15.46
N PHE A 845 21.78 -23.62 -14.34
CA PHE A 845 20.33 -23.41 -14.29
C PHE A 845 19.93 -21.94 -14.16
N GLY A 846 20.84 -21.05 -13.76
CA GLY A 846 20.59 -19.61 -13.66
C GLY A 846 21.13 -18.83 -14.85
N LEU A 847 22.44 -18.95 -15.13
CA LEU A 847 23.12 -18.09 -16.11
C LEU A 847 23.08 -18.65 -17.54
N PHE A 848 23.27 -19.96 -17.71
CA PHE A 848 23.28 -20.61 -19.02
C PHE A 848 21.96 -20.45 -19.82
N PRO A 849 20.76 -20.52 -19.21
CA PRO A 849 19.49 -20.27 -19.91
C PRO A 849 19.37 -18.87 -20.52
N ILE A 850 20.00 -17.86 -19.90
CA ILE A 850 20.03 -16.49 -20.41
C ILE A 850 20.91 -16.43 -21.66
N PHE A 851 22.12 -16.99 -21.60
CA PHE A 851 23.06 -17.00 -22.72
C PHE A 851 22.50 -17.72 -23.95
N ARG A 852 21.91 -18.92 -23.78
CA ARG A 852 21.36 -19.68 -24.91
C ARG A 852 20.23 -18.95 -25.64
N ARG A 853 19.41 -18.18 -24.90
CA ARG A 853 18.31 -17.38 -25.48
C ARG A 853 18.87 -16.32 -26.43
N GLU A 854 19.92 -15.63 -26.01
CA GLU A 854 20.62 -14.62 -26.80
C GLU A 854 21.37 -15.24 -27.99
N LEU A 855 22.01 -16.40 -27.79
CA LEU A 855 22.69 -17.12 -28.87
C LEU A 855 21.71 -17.55 -29.97
N ARG A 856 20.53 -18.07 -29.59
CA ARG A 856 19.46 -18.45 -30.52
C ARG A 856 18.94 -17.27 -31.32
N ALA A 857 18.70 -16.14 -30.65
CA ALA A 857 18.20 -14.92 -31.28
C ALA A 857 19.17 -14.38 -32.35
N ARG A 858 20.48 -14.62 -32.20
CA ARG A 858 21.50 -14.08 -33.10
C ARG A 858 22.04 -15.06 -34.14
N SER A 859 22.21 -16.33 -33.78
CA SER A 859 22.84 -17.32 -34.64
C SER A 859 22.16 -18.67 -34.50
N TRP A 860 21.32 -18.99 -35.48
CA TRP A 860 20.69 -20.29 -35.60
C TRP A 860 21.71 -21.44 -35.68
N ARG A 861 22.80 -21.23 -36.44
CA ARG A 861 23.91 -22.21 -36.53
C ARG A 861 24.61 -22.40 -35.19
N GLY A 862 24.85 -21.32 -34.44
CA GLY A 862 25.45 -21.39 -33.11
C GLY A 862 24.58 -22.15 -32.11
N HIS A 863 23.26 -21.92 -32.16
CA HIS A 863 22.28 -22.65 -31.35
C HIS A 863 22.24 -24.14 -31.66
N LEU A 864 22.28 -24.53 -32.94
CA LEU A 864 22.35 -25.93 -33.35
C LEU A 864 23.66 -26.60 -32.90
N THR A 865 24.81 -25.94 -33.12
CA THR A 865 26.11 -26.44 -32.65
C THR A 865 26.12 -26.64 -31.14
N LEU A 866 25.57 -25.69 -30.37
CA LEU A 866 25.44 -25.82 -28.91
C LEU A 866 24.56 -27.02 -28.52
N THR A 867 23.44 -27.24 -29.22
CA THR A 867 22.56 -28.39 -29.01
C THR A 867 23.31 -29.71 -29.20
N ILE A 868 24.05 -29.84 -30.31
CA ILE A 868 24.83 -31.04 -30.62
C ILE A 868 25.89 -31.29 -29.54
N VAL A 869 26.62 -30.24 -29.13
CA VAL A 869 27.64 -30.34 -28.06
C VAL A 869 27.04 -30.81 -26.74
N LEU A 870 25.91 -30.24 -26.32
CA LEU A 870 25.24 -30.65 -25.07
C LEU A 870 24.73 -32.09 -25.12
N VAL A 871 24.14 -32.51 -26.25
CA VAL A 871 23.64 -33.88 -26.42
C VAL A 871 24.78 -34.88 -26.38
N MET A 872 25.89 -34.62 -27.08
CA MET A 872 27.08 -35.47 -27.01
C MET A 872 27.64 -35.53 -25.60
N ALA A 873 27.75 -34.39 -24.91
CA ALA A 873 28.24 -34.34 -23.53
C ALA A 873 27.33 -35.10 -22.55
N ALA A 874 26.00 -35.00 -22.71
CA ALA A 874 25.03 -35.74 -21.91
C ALA A 874 25.14 -37.25 -22.13
N TRP A 875 25.18 -37.72 -23.38
CA TRP A 875 25.32 -39.14 -23.69
C TRP A 875 26.65 -39.73 -23.21
N GLY A 876 27.76 -39.01 -23.43
CA GLY A 876 29.07 -39.41 -22.92
C GLY A 876 29.09 -39.47 -21.39
N GLY A 877 28.48 -38.50 -20.71
CA GLY A 877 28.36 -38.46 -19.25
C GLY A 877 27.49 -39.60 -18.69
N ILE A 878 26.33 -39.85 -19.28
CA ILE A 878 25.43 -40.94 -18.88
C ILE A 878 26.13 -42.29 -19.05
N PHE A 879 26.81 -42.51 -20.17
CA PHE A 879 27.49 -43.78 -20.40
C PHE A 879 28.66 -44.02 -19.44
N VAL A 880 29.44 -42.96 -19.13
CA VAL A 880 30.49 -43.02 -18.10
C VAL A 880 29.91 -43.36 -16.73
N THR A 881 28.80 -42.73 -16.34
CA THR A 881 28.18 -43.01 -15.04
C THR A 881 27.59 -44.41 -14.92
N LEU A 882 27.07 -44.97 -16.02
CA LEU A 882 26.53 -46.34 -16.06
C LEU A 882 27.61 -47.42 -16.10
N THR A 883 28.72 -47.18 -16.81
CA THR A 883 29.77 -48.19 -17.03
C THR A 883 30.97 -48.08 -16.09
N GLY A 884 31.11 -46.95 -15.38
CA GLY A 884 32.25 -46.66 -14.52
C GLY A 884 33.59 -46.45 -15.26
N GLY A 885 33.57 -46.42 -16.59
CA GLY A 885 34.78 -46.25 -17.41
C GLY A 885 35.23 -44.79 -17.57
N GLY A 886 36.52 -44.59 -17.88
CA GLY A 886 37.10 -43.26 -18.10
C GLY A 886 36.85 -42.69 -19.51
N LYS A 887 37.85 -42.03 -20.10
CA LYS A 887 37.74 -41.35 -21.42
C LYS A 887 37.26 -42.27 -22.56
N GLY A 888 37.62 -43.55 -22.54
CA GLY A 888 37.17 -44.52 -23.55
C GLY A 888 35.65 -44.76 -23.51
N ALA A 889 35.06 -44.87 -22.31
CA ALA A 889 33.61 -45.00 -22.14
C ALA A 889 32.88 -43.74 -22.58
N PHE A 890 33.43 -42.55 -22.32
CA PHE A 890 32.85 -41.30 -22.82
C PHE A 890 32.73 -41.28 -24.35
N ILE A 891 33.79 -41.68 -25.07
CA ILE A 891 33.79 -41.72 -26.54
C ILE A 891 32.77 -42.74 -27.05
N VAL A 892 32.73 -43.93 -26.46
CA VAL A 892 31.75 -44.97 -26.83
C VAL A 892 30.32 -44.49 -26.56
N GLY A 893 30.09 -43.82 -25.44
CA GLY A 893 28.79 -43.21 -25.11
C GLY A 893 28.35 -42.14 -26.09
N VAL A 894 29.28 -41.27 -26.52
CA VAL A 894 29.01 -40.27 -27.56
C VAL A 894 28.63 -40.94 -28.88
N VAL A 895 29.37 -41.97 -29.32
CA VAL A 895 29.11 -42.66 -30.58
C VAL A 895 27.78 -43.42 -30.54
N LEU A 896 27.55 -44.23 -29.52
CA LEU A 896 26.32 -45.00 -29.35
C LEU A 896 25.10 -44.09 -29.16
N GLY A 897 25.22 -43.07 -28.31
CA GLY A 897 24.15 -42.11 -28.05
C GLY A 897 23.80 -41.26 -29.28
N SER A 898 24.80 -40.85 -30.07
CA SER A 898 24.57 -40.13 -31.33
C SER A 898 23.88 -41.02 -32.37
N PHE A 899 24.27 -42.30 -32.46
CA PHE A 899 23.61 -43.29 -33.32
C PHE A 899 22.17 -43.57 -32.89
N LEU A 900 21.92 -43.70 -31.58
CA LEU A 900 20.57 -43.91 -31.03
C LEU A 900 19.68 -42.68 -31.25
N THR A 901 20.23 -41.48 -31.10
CA THR A 901 19.51 -40.22 -31.34
C THR A 901 19.16 -40.08 -32.83
N PHE A 902 20.06 -40.51 -33.72
CA PHE A 902 19.80 -40.56 -35.16
C PHE A 902 18.69 -41.56 -35.52
N LEU A 903 18.72 -42.77 -34.96
CA LEU A 903 17.69 -43.80 -35.19
C LEU A 903 16.29 -43.45 -34.66
N VAL A 904 16.19 -42.58 -33.64
CA VAL A 904 14.92 -42.10 -33.09
C VAL A 904 14.38 -40.90 -33.87
N MET A 905 15.22 -40.26 -34.70
CA MET A 905 14.86 -39.10 -35.53
C MET A 905 14.46 -39.48 -36.97
N GLU A 906 14.88 -40.64 -37.48
CA GLU A 906 14.27 -41.30 -38.65
C GLU A 906 12.96 -41.98 -38.28
#